data_AF-A0A9D2F867-F1
#
_entry.id   AF-A0A9D2F867-F1
#
_cell.length_a   1.000
_cell.length_b   1.000
_cell.length_c   1.000
_cell.angle_alpha   90.00
_cell.angle_beta   90.00
_cell.angle_gamma   90.00
#
_symmetry.space_group_name_H-M   'P 1'
#
loop_
_entity.id
_entity.type
_entity.pdbx_description
1 polymer ?
#
loop_
_entity_poly.entity_id
_entity_poly.type
_entity_poly.pdbx_seq_one_letter_code
_entity_poly.pdbx_strand_id
1 'polypeptide(L)'
;MKKKVYIISHSHWDREWYLPYEQHHMLLIELMDDLLEIFETDADFNSFHLDGQTILLDDYLQVRPEKRDVIQKAIDDGKLRIGPFYILQDDFLISSESNVRNMLIGMEESKKWGIPVKLGYFPDTFGNMGQAPQMMRKAGLEAAAFGRGVKPIGFDNEVLEQESYSSQYSEMWWKGPDQSEIFGLLFANWYSNGNEIPAEKEAAIKFWDQKLADVEKFASTGHLLMMNGVDHQPVQKDVTAAIKLANELYPDYEFIHSNFTDYLEAVQKDLPADLGTVEGELTSQETDGWYTLANTSSARVYLKQWNTRVQRQLENIAEPLATMAYEVTGKYPHDELDYGWKTLMQNHPHDSICGCSVDAVHREMMPRFEKANEVGIYVANEAVRQLTEKIDTTIFPEGSFPFVVFNTNGLAKSGDAVIEVELERKTFHQGWPAQLYSQLEEMPKGDYHVIDKEGNVVAAVISEEDVRFDYDLPKDAFRIPYMERFVTVTMPIAEMAPYAWETYAVVAGKAEVAVTEVLANETGTVIENDQIKVEIAENGSLTVTDKATNVSVDNLAVFENVGDIANEYIFFQPQGDKAILSSDVKAEINVLSNTAEKAVIELVHVLDIPVSADELLEREQKMVVGFPSRKAQRSTKTAPLTITTTVTVRSNSKKVDFETSLNNQMKDHRLRVLFPTGLVNVETHEADSIYEVVKRPNGVSASWKNPTNPQHQHAFANLHDATRGVTVGNYGLNEYEIVDSETIAVTLLRAVGELGDWGYFPTPEAQCIGEFTFHYSVELHGEPETRYATYQNAYTAQVPFTTKQVAIQEGTLAPSRQFVELAGDLFVPTALKRRKSDNHVILRGFNMADTDRDLTITKANVQPELLNLLEEKMDEAYPEKLAAYEIRTVDLGE
;
A
#
# COMPACT_ATOMS: atom_id res chain seq x y z
N MET A 1 -14.25 18.78 -43.03
CA MET A 1 -15.11 18.86 -41.84
C MET A 1 -14.46 19.86 -40.89
N LYS A 2 -15.23 20.64 -40.13
CA LYS A 2 -14.63 21.49 -39.08
C LYS A 2 -14.04 20.58 -38.00
N LYS A 3 -12.87 20.94 -37.46
CA LYS A 3 -12.36 20.27 -36.26
C LYS A 3 -13.21 20.70 -35.06
N LYS A 4 -13.47 19.78 -34.14
CA LYS A 4 -14.28 20.03 -32.95
C LYS A 4 -13.36 20.19 -31.75
N VAL A 5 -13.56 21.25 -30.97
CA VAL A 5 -12.79 21.56 -29.78
C VAL A 5 -13.69 21.36 -28.57
N TYR A 6 -13.48 20.24 -27.87
CA TYR A 6 -14.22 19.85 -26.69
C TYR A 6 -13.58 20.50 -25.47
N ILE A 7 -14.30 21.45 -24.88
CA ILE A 7 -13.86 22.16 -23.67
C ILE A 7 -14.56 21.51 -22.49
N ILE A 8 -13.79 20.92 -21.58
CA ILE A 8 -14.31 20.30 -20.36
C ILE A 8 -13.90 21.17 -19.18
N SER A 9 -14.86 21.83 -18.55
CA SER A 9 -14.60 22.58 -17.31
C SER A 9 -14.44 21.62 -16.14
N HIS A 10 -13.39 21.82 -15.36
CA HIS A 10 -13.05 21.01 -14.19
C HIS A 10 -12.23 21.83 -13.19
N SER A 11 -11.97 21.25 -12.03
CA SER A 11 -10.88 21.66 -11.15
C SER A 11 -10.22 20.39 -10.67
N HIS A 12 -8.90 20.28 -10.82
CA HIS A 12 -8.17 19.26 -10.09
C HIS A 12 -8.14 19.67 -8.63
N TRP A 13 -8.59 18.81 -7.72
CA TRP A 13 -8.80 19.18 -6.33
C TRP A 13 -8.07 18.25 -5.38
N ASP A 14 -6.80 18.59 -5.13
CA ASP A 14 -6.03 17.95 -4.06
C ASP A 14 -6.70 18.27 -2.74
N ARG A 15 -7.21 17.22 -2.09
CA ARG A 15 -8.04 17.36 -0.89
C ARG A 15 -7.29 18.06 0.24
N GLU A 16 -5.98 17.84 0.30
CA GLU A 16 -5.05 18.47 1.22
C GLU A 16 -3.62 18.40 0.64
N TRP A 17 -2.88 19.52 0.68
CA TRP A 17 -1.54 19.62 0.04
C TRP A 17 -0.66 20.70 0.69
N TYR A 18 -0.44 21.84 0.02
CA TYR A 18 0.37 22.97 0.51
C TYR A 18 -0.33 23.80 1.60
N LEU A 19 -1.63 23.57 1.85
CA LEU A 19 -2.38 24.11 2.99
C LEU A 19 -2.94 22.97 3.84
N PRO A 20 -3.20 23.21 5.14
CA PRO A 20 -3.99 22.28 5.96
C PRO A 20 -5.35 21.98 5.32
N TYR A 21 -5.86 20.75 5.49
CA TYR A 21 -7.13 20.27 4.92
C TYR A 21 -8.26 21.31 4.98
N GLU A 22 -8.56 21.85 6.17
CA GLU A 22 -9.71 22.75 6.31
C GLU A 22 -9.60 24.05 5.49
N GLN A 23 -8.39 24.50 5.12
CA GLN A 23 -8.26 25.67 4.24
C GLN A 23 -8.66 25.33 2.81
N HIS A 24 -8.23 24.18 2.30
CA HIS A 24 -8.67 23.65 1.02
C HIS A 24 -10.17 23.33 1.06
N HIS A 25 -10.65 22.70 2.12
CA HIS A 25 -12.06 22.40 2.30
C HIS A 25 -12.97 23.64 2.21
N MET A 26 -12.58 24.77 2.82
CA MET A 26 -13.38 26.00 2.70
C MET A 26 -13.38 26.57 1.27
N LEU A 27 -12.28 26.42 0.52
CA LEU A 27 -12.24 26.81 -0.89
C LEU A 27 -13.09 25.88 -1.76
N LEU A 28 -13.21 24.60 -1.40
CA LEU A 28 -14.14 23.66 -2.05
C LEU A 28 -15.59 24.12 -1.86
N ILE A 29 -15.94 24.65 -0.68
CA ILE A 29 -17.27 25.22 -0.44
C ILE A 29 -17.57 26.37 -1.41
N GLU A 30 -16.59 27.27 -1.61
CA GLU A 30 -16.73 28.38 -2.55
C GLU A 30 -16.87 27.90 -4.01
N LEU A 31 -16.04 26.94 -4.44
CA LEU A 31 -16.14 26.34 -5.77
C LEU A 31 -17.52 25.73 -6.01
N MET A 32 -18.01 24.93 -5.07
CA MET A 32 -19.30 24.26 -5.19
C MET A 32 -20.47 25.24 -5.15
N ASP A 33 -20.43 26.27 -4.30
CA ASP A 33 -21.45 27.33 -4.29
C ASP A 33 -21.51 28.05 -5.65
N ASP A 34 -20.35 28.41 -6.21
CA ASP A 34 -20.24 29.06 -7.51
C ASP A 34 -20.74 28.16 -8.66
N LEU A 35 -20.44 26.86 -8.62
CA LEU A 35 -20.94 25.89 -9.59
C LEU A 35 -22.47 25.82 -9.58
N LEU A 36 -23.06 25.69 -8.39
CA LEU A 36 -24.51 25.61 -8.24
C LEU A 36 -25.19 26.91 -8.70
N GLU A 37 -24.59 28.08 -8.46
CA GLU A 37 -25.09 29.36 -8.99
C GLU A 37 -25.01 29.43 -10.51
N ILE A 38 -23.89 29.03 -11.12
CA ILE A 38 -23.72 29.03 -12.59
C ILE A 38 -24.71 28.08 -13.25
N PHE A 39 -24.99 26.92 -12.66
CA PHE A 39 -25.97 25.98 -13.20
C PHE A 39 -27.38 26.57 -13.29
N GLU A 40 -27.74 27.50 -12.41
CA GLU A 40 -29.03 28.19 -12.42
C GLU A 40 -29.03 29.42 -13.35
N THR A 41 -27.91 30.14 -13.42
CA THR A 41 -27.81 31.45 -14.06
C THR A 41 -27.36 31.39 -15.53
N ASP A 42 -26.62 30.36 -15.93
CA ASP A 42 -26.16 30.15 -17.29
C ASP A 42 -26.75 28.85 -17.88
N ALA A 43 -27.71 29.02 -18.78
CA ALA A 43 -28.36 27.91 -19.47
C ALA A 43 -27.46 27.24 -20.52
N ASP A 44 -26.41 27.93 -20.99
CA ASP A 44 -25.49 27.42 -22.01
C ASP A 44 -24.28 26.70 -21.37
N PHE A 45 -24.08 26.80 -20.05
CA PHE A 45 -23.07 26.04 -19.33
C PHE A 45 -23.44 24.54 -19.35
N ASN A 46 -22.64 23.74 -20.06
CA ASN A 46 -22.93 22.33 -20.30
C ASN A 46 -22.83 21.50 -19.02
N SER A 47 -21.62 21.38 -18.47
CA SER A 47 -21.35 20.62 -17.27
C SER A 47 -19.96 20.91 -16.70
N PHE A 48 -19.73 20.45 -15.48
CA PHE A 48 -18.46 20.50 -14.78
C PHE A 48 -18.04 19.09 -14.35
N HIS A 49 -16.80 18.73 -14.62
CA HIS A 49 -16.19 17.48 -14.16
C HIS A 49 -15.63 17.65 -12.75
N LEU A 50 -16.20 16.94 -11.79
CA LEU A 50 -15.82 16.97 -10.37
C LEU A 50 -14.67 15.98 -10.10
N ASP A 51 -13.61 16.11 -10.90
CA ASP A 51 -12.29 15.53 -10.69
C ASP A 51 -12.23 14.00 -10.50
N GLY A 52 -13.21 13.25 -10.99
CA GLY A 52 -13.18 11.79 -10.89
C GLY A 52 -13.44 11.20 -9.49
N GLN A 53 -13.62 12.03 -8.44
CA GLN A 53 -13.69 11.61 -7.04
C GLN A 53 -15.00 12.00 -6.35
N THR A 54 -15.69 11.04 -5.75
CA THR A 54 -17.00 11.27 -5.10
C THR A 54 -16.91 11.88 -3.70
N ILE A 55 -15.75 11.81 -3.02
CA ILE A 55 -15.56 12.35 -1.66
C ILE A 55 -15.87 13.84 -1.55
N LEU A 56 -15.68 14.61 -2.63
CA LEU A 56 -15.93 16.06 -2.63
C LEU A 56 -17.41 16.38 -2.38
N LEU A 57 -18.32 15.46 -2.70
CA LEU A 57 -19.74 15.58 -2.36
C LEU A 57 -19.95 15.44 -0.85
N ASP A 58 -19.27 14.49 -0.21
CA ASP A 58 -19.34 14.26 1.24
C ASP A 58 -18.77 15.46 1.99
N ASP A 59 -17.60 15.95 1.57
CA ASP A 59 -16.94 17.13 2.15
C ASP A 59 -17.85 18.35 2.08
N TYR A 60 -18.38 18.66 0.90
CA TYR A 60 -19.30 19.79 0.75
C TYR A 60 -20.57 19.66 1.62
N LEU A 61 -21.18 18.47 1.67
CA LEU A 61 -22.41 18.24 2.45
C LEU A 61 -22.17 18.14 3.95
N GLN A 62 -20.94 17.88 4.38
CA GLN A 62 -20.56 18.00 5.79
C GLN A 62 -20.71 19.44 6.30
N VAL A 63 -20.52 20.44 5.43
CA VAL A 63 -20.65 21.87 5.76
C VAL A 63 -22.02 22.43 5.36
N ARG A 64 -22.54 22.06 4.19
CA ARG A 64 -23.83 22.53 3.63
C ARG A 64 -24.83 21.39 3.41
N PRO A 65 -25.26 20.68 4.47
CA PRO A 65 -26.16 19.53 4.32
C PRO A 65 -27.51 19.91 3.67
N GLU A 66 -27.94 21.16 3.78
CA GLU A 66 -29.17 21.68 3.17
C GLU A 66 -29.12 21.73 1.63
N LYS A 67 -27.94 21.63 1.02
CA LYS A 67 -27.75 21.68 -0.44
C LYS A 67 -27.88 20.33 -1.13
N ARG A 68 -28.15 19.24 -0.39
CA ARG A 68 -28.25 17.88 -0.93
C ARG A 68 -29.16 17.78 -2.15
N ASP A 69 -30.39 18.29 -2.07
CA ASP A 69 -31.37 18.15 -3.16
C ASP A 69 -30.97 18.98 -4.40
N VAL A 70 -30.24 20.08 -4.19
CA VAL A 70 -29.72 20.92 -5.28
C VAL A 70 -28.61 20.19 -6.03
N ILE A 71 -27.70 19.52 -5.30
CA ILE A 71 -26.66 18.68 -5.91
C ILE A 71 -27.27 17.51 -6.66
N GLN A 72 -28.25 16.81 -6.06
CA GLN A 72 -28.96 15.72 -6.71
C GLN A 72 -29.52 16.17 -8.05
N LYS A 73 -30.20 17.33 -8.07
CA LYS A 73 -30.73 17.91 -9.29
C LYS A 73 -29.64 18.25 -10.32
N ALA A 74 -28.52 18.82 -9.90
CA ALA A 74 -27.40 19.15 -10.80
C ALA A 74 -26.80 17.90 -11.47
N ILE A 75 -26.75 16.78 -10.76
CA ILE A 75 -26.28 15.49 -11.27
C ILE A 75 -27.34 14.87 -12.21
N ASP A 76 -28.62 14.87 -11.82
CA ASP A 76 -29.74 14.38 -12.65
C ASP A 76 -29.84 15.13 -13.98
N ASP A 77 -29.62 16.45 -13.96
CA ASP A 77 -29.59 17.32 -15.14
C ASP A 77 -28.30 17.14 -15.98
N GLY A 78 -27.33 16.36 -15.50
CA GLY A 78 -26.04 16.14 -16.15
C GLY A 78 -25.07 17.32 -16.09
N LYS A 79 -25.35 18.34 -15.28
CA LYS A 79 -24.50 19.53 -15.10
C LYS A 79 -23.30 19.28 -14.19
N LEU A 80 -23.42 18.38 -13.23
CA LEU A 80 -22.30 17.96 -12.38
C LEU A 80 -21.93 16.50 -12.70
N ARG A 81 -20.71 16.26 -13.16
CA ARG A 81 -20.21 14.94 -13.54
C ARG A 81 -19.29 14.41 -12.46
N ILE A 82 -19.63 13.26 -11.87
CA ILE A 82 -18.98 12.72 -10.66
C ILE A 82 -18.35 11.34 -10.92
N GLY A 83 -17.45 10.93 -10.01
CA GLY A 83 -16.85 9.60 -10.02
C GLY A 83 -15.98 9.32 -11.26
N PRO A 84 -15.48 8.07 -11.41
CA PRO A 84 -16.01 6.86 -10.77
C PRO A 84 -15.34 6.46 -9.44
N PHE A 85 -14.26 7.14 -9.04
CA PHE A 85 -13.51 6.80 -7.83
C PHE A 85 -14.06 7.50 -6.60
N TYR A 86 -13.67 7.05 -5.40
CA TYR A 86 -13.97 7.74 -4.16
C TYR A 86 -12.99 8.91 -3.94
N ILE A 87 -11.69 8.66 -4.12
CA ILE A 87 -10.57 9.61 -4.05
C ILE A 87 -9.65 9.46 -5.27
N LEU A 88 -8.69 10.36 -5.46
CA LEU A 88 -7.61 10.22 -6.45
C LEU A 88 -6.29 9.81 -5.79
N GLN A 89 -5.95 8.53 -5.90
CA GLN A 89 -4.84 7.91 -5.20
C GLN A 89 -3.47 8.09 -5.86
N ASP A 90 -2.42 7.81 -5.08
CA ASP A 90 -1.18 7.24 -5.62
C ASP A 90 -1.33 5.73 -5.78
N ASP A 91 -1.05 5.21 -6.99
CA ASP A 91 -1.30 3.80 -7.31
C ASP A 91 -0.40 2.85 -6.51
N PHE A 92 0.88 3.18 -6.32
CA PHE A 92 1.91 2.28 -5.81
C PHE A 92 2.10 2.35 -4.29
N LEU A 93 1.57 3.39 -3.62
CA LEU A 93 1.73 3.59 -2.18
C LEU A 93 0.50 3.17 -1.36
N ILE A 94 -0.53 2.62 -2.01
CA ILE A 94 -1.68 1.98 -1.37
C ILE A 94 -1.78 0.52 -1.82
N SER A 95 -2.37 -0.34 -1.00
CA SER A 95 -2.48 -1.78 -1.31
C SER A 95 -3.29 -2.05 -2.57
N SER A 96 -3.06 -3.23 -3.16
CA SER A 96 -3.86 -3.75 -4.27
C SER A 96 -5.37 -3.76 -3.96
N GLU A 97 -5.75 -4.11 -2.73
CA GLU A 97 -7.15 -4.05 -2.30
C GLU A 97 -7.64 -2.61 -2.13
N SER A 98 -6.83 -1.68 -1.62
CA SER A 98 -7.24 -0.27 -1.50
C SER A 98 -7.55 0.37 -2.85
N ASN A 99 -6.77 0.06 -3.89
CA ASN A 99 -7.08 0.44 -5.27
C ASN A 99 -8.46 -0.11 -5.72
N VAL A 100 -8.79 -1.36 -5.38
CA VAL A 100 -10.12 -1.94 -5.65
C VAL A 100 -11.21 -1.27 -4.81
N ARG A 101 -10.95 -0.99 -3.54
CA ARG A 101 -11.92 -0.37 -2.63
C ARG A 101 -12.25 1.04 -3.06
N ASN A 102 -11.29 1.78 -3.60
CA ASN A 102 -11.52 3.11 -4.16
C ASN A 102 -12.57 3.06 -5.31
N MET A 103 -12.47 2.09 -6.20
CA MET A 103 -13.46 1.87 -7.26
C MET A 103 -14.79 1.34 -6.72
N LEU A 104 -14.75 0.36 -5.81
CA LEU A 104 -15.95 -0.27 -5.24
C LEU A 104 -16.81 0.77 -4.51
N ILE A 105 -16.19 1.54 -3.62
CA ILE A 105 -16.86 2.60 -2.86
C ILE A 105 -17.21 3.78 -3.77
N GLY A 106 -16.33 4.20 -4.67
CA GLY A 106 -16.62 5.26 -5.64
C GLY A 106 -17.85 4.97 -6.50
N MET A 107 -17.98 3.73 -7.00
CA MET A 107 -19.14 3.27 -7.75
C MET A 107 -20.39 3.14 -6.86
N GLU A 108 -20.26 2.67 -5.63
CA GLU A 108 -21.39 2.61 -4.68
C GLU A 108 -21.91 4.00 -4.30
N GLU A 109 -21.02 4.94 -3.98
CA GLU A 109 -21.37 6.34 -3.71
C GLU A 109 -22.00 6.98 -4.94
N SER A 110 -21.44 6.74 -6.13
CA SER A 110 -22.02 7.24 -7.38
C SER A 110 -23.45 6.73 -7.57
N LYS A 111 -23.74 5.45 -7.29
CA LYS A 111 -25.11 4.86 -7.38
C LYS A 111 -26.14 5.58 -6.49
N LYS A 112 -25.73 6.29 -5.44
CA LYS A 112 -26.63 7.10 -4.58
C LYS A 112 -27.07 8.42 -5.23
N TRP A 113 -26.32 8.85 -6.24
CA TRP A 113 -26.51 10.13 -6.92
C TRP A 113 -26.95 9.96 -8.38
N GLY A 114 -26.32 9.08 -9.14
CA GLY A 114 -26.61 8.91 -10.56
C GLY A 114 -25.59 8.04 -11.28
N ILE A 115 -25.39 8.32 -12.57
CA ILE A 115 -24.46 7.58 -13.41
C ILE A 115 -23.07 8.25 -13.31
N PRO A 116 -22.02 7.54 -12.86
CA PRO A 116 -20.67 8.10 -12.84
C PRO A 116 -20.11 8.26 -14.25
N VAL A 117 -19.09 9.11 -14.38
CA VAL A 117 -18.28 9.17 -15.60
C VAL A 117 -17.55 7.83 -15.77
N LYS A 118 -17.73 7.19 -16.94
CA LYS A 118 -17.10 5.89 -17.26
C LYS A 118 -15.67 6.08 -17.80
N LEU A 119 -14.81 6.66 -16.97
CA LEU A 119 -13.41 6.95 -17.26
C LEU A 119 -12.58 6.75 -15.99
N GLY A 120 -11.58 5.86 -16.01
CA GLY A 120 -10.56 5.85 -14.96
C GLY A 120 -9.78 7.17 -14.99
N TYR A 121 -9.59 7.81 -13.83
CA TYR A 121 -9.09 9.19 -13.78
C TYR A 121 -7.82 9.30 -12.95
N PHE A 122 -6.68 9.50 -13.63
CA PHE A 122 -5.33 9.53 -13.07
C PHE A 122 -4.57 10.79 -13.53
N PRO A 123 -5.16 12.00 -13.37
CA PRO A 123 -4.64 13.22 -14.00
C PRO A 123 -3.21 13.53 -13.56
N ASP A 124 -2.89 13.27 -12.29
CA ASP A 124 -1.59 13.60 -11.69
C ASP A 124 -0.90 12.44 -10.95
N THR A 125 -1.36 11.19 -11.11
CA THR A 125 -0.76 10.03 -10.43
C THR A 125 0.72 9.86 -10.78
N PHE A 126 1.59 9.67 -9.77
CA PHE A 126 3.06 9.65 -9.90
C PHE A 126 3.60 8.32 -10.45
N GLY A 127 3.22 8.04 -11.69
CA GLY A 127 3.40 6.76 -12.33
C GLY A 127 2.14 5.90 -12.16
N ASN A 128 1.80 5.11 -13.19
CA ASN A 128 0.57 4.34 -13.19
C ASN A 128 0.87 2.83 -13.17
N MET A 129 0.10 2.08 -12.37
CA MET A 129 0.26 0.64 -12.18
C MET A 129 0.03 -0.16 -13.48
N GLY A 130 0.81 -1.23 -13.70
CA GLY A 130 0.71 -2.03 -14.93
C GLY A 130 -0.61 -2.77 -15.11
N GLN A 131 -1.30 -3.08 -14.01
CA GLN A 131 -2.60 -3.76 -14.00
C GLN A 131 -3.81 -2.83 -14.22
N ALA A 132 -3.60 -1.52 -14.40
CA ALA A 132 -4.71 -0.59 -14.60
C ALA A 132 -5.68 -1.03 -15.73
N PRO A 133 -5.22 -1.52 -16.91
CA PRO A 133 -6.14 -2.03 -17.94
C PRO A 133 -7.08 -3.15 -17.47
N GLN A 134 -6.55 -4.16 -16.78
CA GLN A 134 -7.36 -5.26 -16.24
C GLN A 134 -8.33 -4.76 -15.17
N MET A 135 -7.84 -3.90 -14.27
CA MET A 135 -8.63 -3.36 -13.17
C MET A 135 -9.78 -2.48 -13.66
N MET A 136 -9.52 -1.59 -14.63
CA MET A 136 -10.55 -0.76 -15.24
C MET A 136 -11.64 -1.62 -15.91
N ARG A 137 -11.25 -2.61 -16.74
CA ARG A 137 -12.23 -3.49 -17.40
C ARG A 137 -13.08 -4.26 -16.40
N LYS A 138 -12.46 -4.82 -15.35
CA LYS A 138 -13.18 -5.53 -14.29
C LYS A 138 -13.96 -4.58 -13.36
N ALA A 139 -13.83 -3.27 -13.48
CA ALA A 139 -14.70 -2.26 -12.86
C ALA A 139 -15.75 -1.69 -13.84
N GLY A 140 -15.86 -2.22 -15.06
CA GLY A 140 -16.77 -1.71 -16.09
C GLY A 140 -16.36 -0.34 -16.64
N LEU A 141 -15.05 -0.11 -16.74
CA LEU A 141 -14.42 1.08 -17.33
C LEU A 141 -13.57 0.62 -18.53
N GLU A 142 -13.80 1.21 -19.70
CA GLU A 142 -13.11 0.85 -20.95
C GLU A 142 -12.03 1.88 -21.36
N ALA A 143 -11.90 2.96 -20.60
CA ALA A 143 -10.97 4.04 -20.84
C ALA A 143 -10.34 4.55 -19.53
N ALA A 144 -9.11 5.05 -19.62
CA ALA A 144 -8.44 5.77 -18.55
C ALA A 144 -7.75 7.04 -19.09
N ALA A 145 -7.85 8.14 -18.35
CA ALA A 145 -7.14 9.38 -18.65
C ALA A 145 -6.02 9.62 -17.65
N PHE A 146 -4.83 10.00 -18.14
CA PHE A 146 -3.64 10.17 -17.31
C PHE A 146 -2.72 11.28 -17.82
N GLY A 147 -1.95 11.91 -16.93
CA GLY A 147 -1.03 13.00 -17.29
C GLY A 147 0.46 12.61 -17.34
N ARG A 148 0.86 11.54 -16.64
CA ARG A 148 2.26 11.16 -16.42
C ARG A 148 2.57 9.76 -16.95
N GLY A 149 3.85 9.49 -17.20
CA GLY A 149 4.36 8.16 -17.53
C GLY A 149 4.62 7.88 -19.02
N VAL A 150 4.00 8.63 -19.94
CA VAL A 150 4.19 8.49 -21.40
C VAL A 150 4.65 9.81 -22.01
N LYS A 151 5.61 9.75 -22.93
CA LYS A 151 6.14 10.92 -23.64
C LYS A 151 5.45 11.10 -25.00
N PRO A 152 4.72 12.19 -25.24
CA PRO A 152 4.13 12.44 -26.56
C PRO A 152 5.17 13.03 -27.54
N ILE A 153 5.31 12.46 -28.74
CA ILE A 153 6.34 12.86 -29.72
C ILE A 153 5.79 13.56 -30.98
N GLY A 154 4.51 13.39 -31.30
CA GLY A 154 3.84 14.00 -32.46
C GLY A 154 4.17 13.33 -33.81
N PHE A 155 3.40 13.68 -34.84
CA PHE A 155 3.38 13.02 -36.16
C PHE A 155 4.65 13.16 -37.02
N ASP A 156 5.38 14.26 -36.87
CA ASP A 156 6.58 14.53 -37.67
C ASP A 156 7.81 13.75 -37.20
N ASN A 157 7.67 12.95 -36.13
CA ASN A 157 8.72 12.15 -35.54
C ASN A 157 8.37 10.65 -35.62
N GLU A 158 9.29 9.82 -36.12
CA GLU A 158 9.15 8.37 -36.07
C GLU A 158 9.35 7.89 -34.62
N VAL A 159 8.47 7.01 -34.13
CA VAL A 159 8.72 6.26 -32.90
C VAL A 159 9.92 5.36 -33.19
N LEU A 160 11.01 5.55 -32.45
CA LEU A 160 12.18 4.70 -32.61
C LEU A 160 11.86 3.31 -32.03
N GLU A 161 12.31 2.23 -32.67
CA GLU A 161 12.14 0.84 -32.15
C GLU A 161 12.68 0.64 -30.71
N GLN A 162 13.44 1.60 -30.19
CA GLN A 162 14.04 1.61 -28.85
C GLN A 162 13.26 2.43 -27.81
N GLU A 163 12.18 3.14 -28.20
CA GLU A 163 11.32 3.91 -27.29
C GLU A 163 9.95 3.20 -27.13
N SER A 164 9.77 2.47 -26.02
CA SER A 164 8.56 1.71 -25.69
C SER A 164 7.50 2.54 -24.97
N TYR A 165 7.85 3.73 -24.45
CA TYR A 165 6.98 4.61 -23.65
C TYR A 165 6.76 5.98 -24.30
N SER A 166 6.84 6.01 -25.63
CA SER A 166 6.54 7.18 -26.44
C SER A 166 5.30 6.95 -27.30
N SER A 167 4.45 7.98 -27.42
CA SER A 167 3.26 7.93 -28.26
C SER A 167 3.27 9.04 -29.31
N GLN A 168 2.92 8.72 -30.55
CA GLN A 168 2.70 9.71 -31.60
C GLN A 168 1.52 10.62 -31.26
N TYR A 169 0.53 10.07 -30.56
CA TYR A 169 -0.76 10.67 -30.32
C TYR A 169 -1.05 10.87 -28.83
N SER A 170 -2.00 11.77 -28.51
CA SER A 170 -2.61 11.88 -27.17
C SER A 170 -3.51 10.70 -26.85
N GLU A 171 -4.00 9.98 -27.86
CA GLU A 171 -4.78 8.76 -27.71
C GLU A 171 -3.91 7.53 -27.96
N MET A 172 -4.09 6.46 -27.18
CA MET A 172 -3.35 5.20 -27.37
C MET A 172 -4.16 4.02 -26.86
N TRP A 173 -3.73 2.81 -27.21
CA TRP A 173 -4.13 1.60 -26.49
C TRP A 173 -3.20 1.40 -25.29
N TRP A 174 -3.76 1.06 -24.14
CA TRP A 174 -2.98 0.68 -22.97
C TRP A 174 -3.31 -0.75 -22.59
N LYS A 175 -2.28 -1.59 -22.64
CA LYS A 175 -2.39 -3.03 -22.48
C LYS A 175 -1.67 -3.51 -21.22
N GLY A 176 -2.39 -4.24 -20.38
CA GLY A 176 -1.89 -4.80 -19.13
C GLY A 176 -1.11 -6.10 -19.35
N PRO A 177 -0.45 -6.60 -18.29
CA PRO A 177 0.33 -7.84 -18.36
C PRO A 177 -0.54 -9.08 -18.63
N ASP A 178 -1.81 -9.07 -18.22
CA ASP A 178 -2.82 -10.11 -18.52
C ASP A 178 -3.38 -10.04 -19.95
N GLN A 179 -2.87 -9.10 -20.76
CA GLN A 179 -3.35 -8.78 -22.11
C GLN A 179 -4.70 -8.05 -22.17
N SER A 180 -5.28 -7.62 -21.04
CA SER A 180 -6.41 -6.69 -21.05
C SER A 180 -5.99 -5.37 -21.71
N GLU A 181 -6.84 -4.82 -22.57
CA GLU A 181 -6.58 -3.56 -23.27
C GLU A 181 -7.74 -2.58 -23.05
N ILE A 182 -7.38 -1.30 -22.81
CA ILE A 182 -8.29 -0.17 -22.65
C ILE A 182 -7.84 1.02 -23.51
N PHE A 183 -8.75 1.97 -23.74
CA PHE A 183 -8.42 3.24 -24.37
C PHE A 183 -7.68 4.17 -23.39
N GLY A 184 -6.44 4.51 -23.71
CA GLY A 184 -5.62 5.46 -22.97
C GLY A 184 -5.75 6.87 -23.53
N LEU A 185 -6.10 7.82 -22.66
CA LEU A 185 -6.21 9.25 -22.98
C LEU A 185 -5.13 10.04 -22.22
N LEU A 186 -4.02 10.32 -22.89
CA LEU A 186 -2.93 11.11 -22.32
C LEU A 186 -3.27 12.60 -22.39
N PHE A 187 -3.14 13.30 -21.26
CA PHE A 187 -3.12 14.76 -21.21
C PHE A 187 -1.78 15.29 -21.73
N ALA A 188 -1.53 15.15 -23.04
CA ALA A 188 -0.25 15.44 -23.67
C ALA A 188 0.22 16.90 -23.53
N ASN A 189 -0.72 17.82 -23.31
CA ASN A 189 -0.46 19.23 -23.02
C ASN A 189 -0.86 19.62 -21.59
N TRP A 190 -0.88 18.65 -20.67
CA TRP A 190 -1.40 18.73 -19.31
C TRP A 190 -2.92 18.92 -19.23
N TYR A 191 -3.49 18.63 -18.05
CA TYR A 191 -4.90 18.90 -17.77
C TYR A 191 -5.19 20.39 -17.54
N SER A 192 -4.24 21.29 -17.82
CA SER A 192 -4.42 22.75 -17.77
C SER A 192 -4.34 23.44 -19.12
N ASN A 193 -4.32 22.67 -20.22
CA ASN A 193 -4.13 23.23 -21.56
C ASN A 193 -5.22 24.26 -21.94
N GLY A 194 -6.44 24.13 -21.41
CA GLY A 194 -7.57 25.03 -21.64
C GLY A 194 -7.91 25.94 -20.46
N ASN A 195 -7.04 26.09 -19.46
CA ASN A 195 -7.32 26.95 -18.31
C ASN A 195 -7.46 28.44 -18.71
N GLU A 196 -8.36 29.16 -18.04
CA GLU A 196 -8.60 30.61 -18.17
C GLU A 196 -8.74 31.12 -19.63
N ILE A 197 -9.72 30.58 -20.36
CA ILE A 197 -9.95 30.94 -21.77
C ILE A 197 -10.35 32.42 -21.87
N PRO A 198 -9.64 33.28 -22.62
CA PRO A 198 -9.97 34.71 -22.64
C PRO A 198 -11.32 35.01 -23.33
N ALA A 199 -12.14 35.85 -22.69
CA ALA A 199 -13.35 36.43 -23.29
C ALA A 199 -13.11 37.76 -24.04
N GLU A 200 -11.84 38.18 -24.15
CA GLU A 200 -11.42 39.40 -24.85
C GLU A 200 -10.70 39.07 -26.16
N LYS A 201 -11.08 39.73 -27.26
CA LYS A 201 -10.71 39.36 -28.62
C LYS A 201 -9.20 39.19 -28.84
N GLU A 202 -8.39 40.19 -28.51
CA GLU A 202 -6.96 40.15 -28.76
C GLU A 202 -6.25 39.06 -27.93
N ALA A 203 -6.71 38.84 -26.70
CA ALA A 203 -6.18 37.78 -25.84
C ALA A 203 -6.62 36.40 -26.33
N ALA A 204 -7.88 36.25 -26.76
CA ALA A 204 -8.45 35.01 -27.28
C ALA A 204 -7.73 34.56 -28.55
N ILE A 205 -7.39 35.48 -29.46
CA ILE A 205 -6.60 35.15 -30.66
C ILE A 205 -5.24 34.57 -30.26
N LYS A 206 -4.51 35.25 -29.37
CA LYS A 206 -3.20 34.77 -28.93
C LYS A 206 -3.28 33.42 -28.22
N PHE A 207 -4.31 33.23 -27.40
CA PHE A 207 -4.54 31.99 -26.67
C PHE A 207 -4.81 30.83 -27.64
N TRP A 208 -5.81 30.98 -28.52
CA TRP A 208 -6.23 29.89 -29.40
C TRP A 208 -5.23 29.58 -30.50
N ASP A 209 -4.52 30.57 -31.06
CA ASP A 209 -3.45 30.32 -32.03
C ASP A 209 -2.39 29.37 -31.46
N GLN A 210 -2.04 29.53 -30.17
CA GLN A 210 -1.10 28.64 -29.49
C GLN A 210 -1.74 27.31 -29.11
N LYS A 211 -2.88 27.34 -28.42
CA LYS A 211 -3.49 26.13 -27.85
C LYS A 211 -4.00 25.16 -28.90
N LEU A 212 -4.53 25.64 -30.01
CA LEU A 212 -4.92 24.79 -31.14
C LEU A 212 -3.68 24.14 -31.77
N ALA A 213 -2.58 24.87 -31.95
CA ALA A 213 -1.35 24.30 -32.46
C ALA A 213 -0.77 23.22 -31.53
N ASP A 214 -0.82 23.44 -30.22
CA ASP A 214 -0.32 22.51 -29.21
C ASP A 214 -1.12 21.19 -29.17
N VAL A 215 -2.45 21.27 -29.18
CA VAL A 215 -3.30 20.07 -29.14
C VAL A 215 -3.28 19.31 -30.46
N GLU A 216 -3.24 20.01 -31.60
CA GLU A 216 -3.17 19.37 -32.92
C GLU A 216 -1.86 18.63 -33.17
N LYS A 217 -0.80 18.98 -32.45
CA LYS A 217 0.49 18.27 -32.54
C LYS A 217 0.37 16.79 -32.19
N PHE A 218 -0.59 16.43 -31.33
CA PHE A 218 -0.75 15.08 -30.80
C PHE A 218 -2.13 14.47 -31.06
N ALA A 219 -3.14 15.25 -31.50
CA ALA A 219 -4.48 14.72 -31.70
C ALA A 219 -4.56 13.74 -32.88
N SER A 220 -5.01 12.49 -32.65
CA SER A 220 -5.19 11.48 -33.70
C SER A 220 -6.42 11.69 -34.60
N THR A 221 -7.37 12.51 -34.14
CA THR A 221 -8.66 12.73 -34.81
C THR A 221 -8.96 14.22 -34.99
N GLY A 222 -10.12 14.53 -35.58
CA GLY A 222 -10.65 15.90 -35.64
C GLY A 222 -11.26 16.41 -34.33
N HIS A 223 -11.18 15.64 -33.23
CA HIS A 223 -11.75 15.97 -31.91
C HIS A 223 -10.62 16.34 -30.94
N LEU A 224 -10.50 17.64 -30.65
CA LEU A 224 -9.45 18.22 -29.82
C LEU A 224 -9.95 18.40 -28.39
N LEU A 225 -9.15 17.99 -27.40
CA LEU A 225 -9.50 18.10 -25.98
C LEU A 225 -8.85 19.33 -25.34
N MET A 226 -9.67 20.16 -24.71
CA MET A 226 -9.25 21.33 -23.93
C MET A 226 -9.76 21.21 -22.50
N MET A 227 -8.85 21.01 -21.57
CA MET A 227 -9.13 20.89 -20.14
C MET A 227 -9.15 22.29 -19.51
N ASN A 228 -10.34 22.79 -19.20
CA ASN A 228 -10.58 24.12 -18.66
C ASN A 228 -10.58 24.07 -17.13
N GLY A 229 -9.37 24.10 -16.57
CA GLY A 229 -9.10 24.19 -15.14
C GLY A 229 -7.65 23.82 -14.84
N VAL A 230 -7.28 23.77 -13.56
CA VAL A 230 -6.00 23.29 -13.02
C VAL A 230 -6.20 23.05 -11.51
N ASP A 231 -5.13 22.79 -10.77
CA ASP A 231 -5.10 22.59 -9.32
C ASP A 231 -5.79 23.75 -8.60
N HIS A 232 -6.79 23.41 -7.78
CA HIS A 232 -7.63 24.32 -6.98
C HIS A 232 -8.25 25.50 -7.76
N GLN A 233 -8.42 25.37 -9.08
CA GLN A 233 -8.92 26.44 -9.93
C GLN A 233 -10.41 26.74 -9.65
N PRO A 234 -10.78 27.99 -9.35
CA PRO A 234 -12.18 28.39 -9.32
C PRO A 234 -12.83 28.22 -10.69
N VAL A 235 -14.11 27.86 -10.72
CA VAL A 235 -14.84 27.72 -11.99
C VAL A 235 -14.79 29.02 -12.80
N GLN A 236 -14.45 28.91 -14.09
CA GLN A 236 -14.41 30.05 -14.99
C GLN A 236 -15.84 30.55 -15.30
N LYS A 237 -16.26 31.62 -14.61
CA LYS A 237 -17.63 32.16 -14.66
C LYS A 237 -18.05 32.71 -16.04
N ASP A 238 -17.10 33.05 -16.90
CA ASP A 238 -17.34 33.62 -18.23
C ASP A 238 -17.02 32.64 -19.38
N VAL A 239 -16.84 31.35 -19.10
CA VAL A 239 -16.44 30.34 -20.09
C VAL A 239 -17.39 30.29 -21.29
N THR A 240 -18.70 30.43 -21.07
CA THR A 240 -19.70 30.48 -22.15
C THR A 240 -19.47 31.66 -23.10
N ALA A 241 -19.12 32.83 -22.58
CA ALA A 241 -18.80 34.00 -23.39
C ALA A 241 -17.49 33.79 -24.17
N ALA A 242 -16.47 33.22 -23.54
CA ALA A 242 -15.20 32.89 -24.17
C ALA A 242 -15.36 31.87 -25.32
N ILE A 243 -16.21 30.84 -25.13
CA ILE A 243 -16.52 29.82 -26.15
C ILE A 243 -17.29 30.43 -27.32
N LYS A 244 -18.26 31.31 -27.06
CA LYS A 244 -18.99 32.04 -28.12
C LYS A 244 -18.02 32.88 -28.95
N LEU A 245 -17.13 33.62 -28.29
CA LEU A 245 -16.10 34.40 -28.97
C LEU A 245 -15.15 33.53 -29.80
N ALA A 246 -14.72 32.38 -29.28
CA ALA A 246 -13.86 31.44 -30.02
C ALA A 246 -14.52 30.95 -31.32
N ASN A 247 -15.80 30.58 -31.25
CA ASN A 247 -16.59 30.19 -32.44
C ASN A 247 -16.74 31.32 -33.47
N GLU A 248 -16.80 32.59 -33.04
CA GLU A 248 -16.83 33.74 -33.95
C GLU A 248 -15.49 34.00 -34.63
N LEU A 249 -14.37 33.80 -33.91
CA LEU A 249 -13.03 34.11 -34.39
C LEU A 249 -12.45 33.02 -35.32
N TYR A 250 -12.79 31.76 -35.10
CA TYR A 250 -12.18 30.61 -35.77
C TYR A 250 -13.22 29.76 -36.52
N PRO A 251 -13.65 30.18 -37.72
CA PRO A 251 -14.75 29.54 -38.44
C PRO A 251 -14.46 28.11 -38.91
N ASP A 252 -13.18 27.69 -38.95
CA ASP A 252 -12.77 26.32 -39.32
C ASP A 252 -12.85 25.33 -38.14
N TYR A 253 -13.09 25.84 -36.94
CA TYR A 253 -13.26 25.07 -35.71
C TYR A 253 -14.70 25.21 -35.18
N GLU A 254 -15.12 24.25 -34.37
CA GLU A 254 -16.38 24.24 -33.63
C GLU A 254 -16.04 24.03 -32.15
N PHE A 255 -16.16 25.08 -31.33
CA PHE A 255 -15.89 25.01 -29.89
C PHE A 255 -17.16 24.64 -29.14
N ILE A 256 -17.07 23.59 -28.35
CA ILE A 256 -18.20 22.95 -27.69
C ILE A 256 -17.86 22.86 -26.21
N HIS A 257 -18.67 23.47 -25.35
CA HIS A 257 -18.62 23.16 -23.93
C HIS A 257 -19.18 21.75 -23.73
N SER A 258 -18.37 20.83 -23.24
CA SER A 258 -18.65 19.41 -23.29
C SER A 258 -18.20 18.69 -22.01
N ASN A 259 -18.15 17.36 -22.07
CA ASN A 259 -17.82 16.46 -20.98
C ASN A 259 -17.10 15.22 -21.53
N PHE A 260 -16.51 14.43 -20.64
CA PHE A 260 -15.75 13.26 -21.03
C PHE A 260 -16.60 12.18 -21.72
N THR A 261 -17.86 12.01 -21.34
CA THR A 261 -18.74 11.02 -21.97
C THR A 261 -18.91 11.32 -23.47
N ASP A 262 -19.27 12.56 -23.80
CA ASP A 262 -19.47 12.98 -25.20
C ASP A 262 -18.14 12.99 -25.98
N TYR A 263 -17.03 13.40 -25.34
CA TYR A 263 -15.72 13.39 -25.98
C TYR A 263 -15.23 11.97 -26.28
N LEU A 264 -15.33 11.04 -25.32
CA LEU A 264 -14.91 9.65 -25.49
C LEU A 264 -15.70 8.97 -26.60
N GLU A 265 -17.03 9.16 -26.67
CA GLU A 265 -17.86 8.63 -27.75
C GLU A 265 -17.40 9.16 -29.12
N ALA A 266 -17.12 10.47 -29.21
CA ALA A 266 -16.75 11.11 -30.46
C ALA A 266 -15.34 10.72 -30.93
N VAL A 267 -14.34 10.77 -30.04
CA VAL A 267 -12.94 10.51 -30.38
C VAL A 267 -12.74 9.04 -30.76
N GLN A 268 -13.32 8.11 -30.00
CA GLN A 268 -13.16 6.67 -30.25
C GLN A 268 -13.78 6.22 -31.58
N LYS A 269 -14.85 6.89 -32.02
CA LYS A 269 -15.52 6.60 -33.29
C LYS A 269 -14.66 6.90 -34.52
N ASP A 270 -13.81 7.92 -34.43
CA ASP A 270 -13.01 8.43 -35.54
C ASP A 270 -11.51 8.08 -35.40
N LEU A 271 -11.16 7.12 -34.53
CA LEU A 271 -9.78 6.68 -34.32
C LEU A 271 -9.15 6.14 -35.61
N PRO A 272 -7.86 6.43 -35.86
CA PRO A 272 -7.14 5.83 -36.96
C PRO A 272 -6.79 4.37 -36.66
N ALA A 273 -6.49 3.60 -37.71
CA ALA A 273 -6.17 2.17 -37.57
C ALA A 273 -4.76 1.89 -37.02
N ASP A 274 -3.87 2.89 -37.04
CA ASP A 274 -2.46 2.84 -36.63
C ASP A 274 -2.22 3.52 -35.27
N LEU A 275 -3.21 3.52 -34.40
CA LEU A 275 -3.06 4.00 -33.02
C LEU A 275 -2.02 3.16 -32.26
N GLY A 276 -1.08 3.81 -31.57
CA GLY A 276 -0.02 3.14 -30.83
C GLY A 276 -0.53 2.39 -29.58
N THR A 277 0.27 1.43 -29.10
CA THR A 277 0.01 0.68 -27.87
C THR A 277 1.17 0.85 -26.89
N VAL A 278 0.86 1.13 -25.63
CA VAL A 278 1.80 1.06 -24.49
C VAL A 278 1.46 -0.16 -23.63
N GLU A 279 2.48 -0.85 -23.11
CA GLU A 279 2.31 -2.08 -22.33
C GLU A 279 2.83 -1.92 -20.89
N GLY A 280 2.08 -2.42 -19.91
CA GLY A 280 2.49 -2.49 -18.51
C GLY A 280 2.50 -1.14 -17.78
N GLU A 281 3.42 -1.00 -16.82
CA GLU A 281 3.54 0.18 -15.95
C GLU A 281 4.03 1.43 -16.69
N LEU A 282 3.51 2.61 -16.32
CA LEU A 282 3.85 3.90 -16.92
C LEU A 282 4.56 4.77 -15.87
N THR A 283 5.86 4.54 -15.64
CA THR A 283 6.65 5.12 -14.53
C THR A 283 7.69 6.15 -14.99
N SER A 284 7.51 6.74 -16.17
CA SER A 284 8.41 7.76 -16.74
C SER A 284 9.83 7.25 -17.03
N GLN A 285 9.94 5.98 -17.42
CA GLN A 285 11.19 5.24 -17.69
C GLN A 285 12.05 5.91 -18.79
N GLU A 286 11.41 6.58 -19.75
CA GLU A 286 12.05 7.23 -20.91
C GLU A 286 12.17 8.76 -20.77
N THR A 287 12.28 9.24 -19.53
CA THR A 287 12.54 10.64 -19.19
C THR A 287 13.98 10.84 -18.72
N ASP A 288 14.31 12.04 -18.22
CA ASP A 288 15.62 12.28 -17.59
C ASP A 288 15.73 11.72 -16.16
N GLY A 289 14.64 11.16 -15.63
CA GLY A 289 14.59 10.51 -14.32
C GLY A 289 14.58 11.45 -13.12
N TRP A 290 14.62 12.77 -13.33
CA TRP A 290 14.68 13.74 -12.24
C TRP A 290 13.33 14.04 -11.60
N TYR A 291 12.26 13.90 -12.38
CA TYR A 291 10.90 14.29 -11.99
C TYR A 291 9.91 13.12 -12.06
N THR A 292 10.39 11.89 -11.81
CA THR A 292 9.51 10.72 -11.65
C THR A 292 8.69 10.80 -10.37
N LEU A 293 9.19 11.54 -9.37
CA LEU A 293 8.63 11.69 -8.03
C LEU A 293 8.59 10.39 -7.21
N ALA A 294 9.29 9.33 -7.64
CA ALA A 294 9.29 8.03 -6.97
C ALA A 294 9.86 8.07 -5.53
N ASN A 295 10.59 9.12 -5.14
CA ASN A 295 11.09 9.27 -3.77
C ASN A 295 10.03 9.71 -2.76
N THR A 296 8.79 9.97 -3.19
CA THR A 296 7.63 10.03 -2.30
C THR A 296 7.45 8.71 -1.53
N SER A 297 7.90 7.59 -2.09
CA SER A 297 7.91 6.27 -1.46
C SER A 297 8.68 6.21 -0.14
N SER A 298 9.69 7.07 0.04
CA SER A 298 10.50 7.16 1.27
C SER A 298 10.24 8.41 2.10
N ALA A 299 9.48 9.39 1.58
CA ALA A 299 9.09 10.56 2.34
C ALA A 299 8.16 10.15 3.48
N ARG A 300 8.51 10.56 4.71
CA ARG A 300 7.69 10.34 5.92
C ARG A 300 7.30 8.87 6.07
N VAL A 301 8.30 7.99 6.10
CA VAL A 301 8.14 6.52 6.16
C VAL A 301 7.11 6.03 7.19
N TYR A 302 6.93 6.74 8.32
CA TYR A 302 5.91 6.42 9.30
C TYR A 302 4.48 6.37 8.71
N LEU A 303 4.16 7.19 7.71
CA LEU A 303 2.87 7.16 7.01
C LEU A 303 2.67 5.84 6.26
N LYS A 304 3.72 5.34 5.60
CA LYS A 304 3.70 4.09 4.84
C LYS A 304 3.61 2.86 5.76
N GLN A 305 4.29 2.91 6.90
CA GLN A 305 4.20 1.89 7.95
C GLN A 305 2.78 1.83 8.55
N TRP A 306 2.19 2.98 8.88
CA TRP A 306 0.81 3.05 9.33
C TRP A 306 -0.17 2.59 8.26
N ASN A 307 0.01 3.02 7.01
CA ASN A 307 -0.85 2.56 5.92
C ASN A 307 -0.81 1.03 5.77
N THR A 308 0.39 0.44 5.74
CA THR A 308 0.56 -1.02 5.74
C THR A 308 -0.17 -1.67 6.90
N ARG A 309 -0.03 -1.13 8.12
CA ARG A 309 -0.72 -1.65 9.31
C ARG A 309 -2.23 -1.67 9.19
N VAL A 310 -2.83 -0.56 8.81
CA VAL A 310 -4.29 -0.47 8.74
C VAL A 310 -4.84 -1.31 7.59
N GLN A 311 -4.15 -1.33 6.45
CA GLN A 311 -4.51 -2.20 5.31
C GLN A 311 -4.52 -3.67 5.71
N ARG A 312 -3.44 -4.16 6.34
CA ARG A 312 -3.39 -5.55 6.83
C ARG A 312 -4.47 -5.84 7.89
N GLN A 313 -4.75 -4.88 8.78
CA GLN A 313 -5.79 -5.00 9.80
C GLN A 313 -7.20 -5.13 9.19
N LEU A 314 -7.53 -4.39 8.13
CA LEU A 314 -8.83 -4.47 7.47
C LEU A 314 -8.93 -5.69 6.55
N GLU A 315 -8.00 -5.80 5.60
CA GLU A 315 -8.03 -6.78 4.50
C GLU A 315 -7.78 -8.22 4.97
N ASN A 316 -6.84 -8.39 5.90
CA ASN A 316 -6.27 -9.71 6.19
C ASN A 316 -6.54 -10.17 7.63
N ILE A 317 -7.20 -9.35 8.46
CA ILE A 317 -7.57 -9.72 9.82
C ILE A 317 -9.09 -9.52 10.00
N ALA A 318 -9.58 -8.28 9.98
CA ALA A 318 -10.97 -7.96 10.29
C ALA A 318 -11.96 -8.60 9.30
N GLU A 319 -11.76 -8.44 7.99
CA GLU A 319 -12.66 -8.98 6.98
C GLU A 319 -12.71 -10.52 6.96
N PRO A 320 -11.57 -11.26 6.97
CA PRO A 320 -11.59 -12.71 7.03
C PRO A 320 -12.28 -13.24 8.29
N LEU A 321 -11.96 -12.67 9.47
CA LEU A 321 -12.57 -13.09 10.73
C LEU A 321 -14.07 -12.83 10.76
N ALA A 322 -14.51 -11.63 10.34
CA ALA A 322 -15.94 -11.30 10.26
C ALA A 322 -16.68 -12.19 9.24
N THR A 323 -16.02 -12.57 8.16
CA THR A 323 -16.58 -13.47 7.14
C THR A 323 -16.85 -14.86 7.71
N MET A 324 -15.91 -15.39 8.50
CA MET A 324 -16.07 -16.66 9.23
C MET A 324 -17.15 -16.54 10.32
N ALA A 325 -17.14 -15.45 11.10
CA ALA A 325 -18.07 -15.22 12.21
C ALA A 325 -19.54 -15.10 11.76
N TYR A 326 -19.79 -14.74 10.50
CA TYR A 326 -21.15 -14.76 9.94
C TYR A 326 -21.81 -16.15 10.03
N GLU A 327 -21.06 -17.25 9.88
CA GLU A 327 -21.66 -18.60 9.93
C GLU A 327 -22.31 -18.92 11.29
N VAL A 328 -21.92 -18.22 12.36
CA VAL A 328 -22.48 -18.40 13.70
C VAL A 328 -23.40 -17.27 14.14
N THR A 329 -23.32 -16.09 13.53
CA THR A 329 -24.11 -14.91 13.91
C THR A 329 -25.21 -14.53 12.92
N GLY A 330 -25.07 -14.92 11.65
CA GLY A 330 -25.89 -14.44 10.54
C GLY A 330 -25.76 -12.93 10.28
N LYS A 331 -24.68 -12.28 10.76
CA LYS A 331 -24.46 -10.83 10.63
C LYS A 331 -23.03 -10.53 10.23
N TYR A 332 -22.87 -9.58 9.31
CA TYR A 332 -21.58 -9.06 8.88
C TYR A 332 -21.57 -7.52 9.06
N PRO A 333 -20.50 -6.93 9.61
CA PRO A 333 -20.45 -5.51 9.97
C PRO A 333 -20.11 -4.63 8.75
N HIS A 334 -20.99 -4.60 7.75
CA HIS A 334 -20.79 -3.83 6.51
C HIS A 334 -20.59 -2.34 6.76
N ASP A 335 -21.40 -1.74 7.63
CA ASP A 335 -21.38 -0.30 7.86
C ASP A 335 -20.11 0.13 8.64
N GLU A 336 -19.68 -0.67 9.62
CA GLU A 336 -18.44 -0.43 10.34
C GLU A 336 -17.23 -0.56 9.42
N LEU A 337 -17.21 -1.57 8.54
CA LEU A 337 -16.13 -1.76 7.58
C LEU A 337 -16.12 -0.65 6.51
N ASP A 338 -17.28 -0.23 5.99
CA ASP A 338 -17.39 0.92 5.06
C ASP A 338 -16.84 2.20 5.70
N TYR A 339 -17.19 2.47 6.97
CA TYR A 339 -16.63 3.59 7.72
C TYR A 339 -15.12 3.48 7.88
N GLY A 340 -14.60 2.30 8.26
CA GLY A 340 -13.17 2.05 8.41
C GLY A 340 -12.40 2.27 7.10
N TRP A 341 -12.91 1.73 6.00
CA TRP A 341 -12.33 1.89 4.66
C TRP A 341 -12.34 3.33 4.17
N LYS A 342 -13.46 4.04 4.27
CA LYS A 342 -13.52 5.47 3.90
C LYS A 342 -12.59 6.33 4.75
N THR A 343 -12.51 6.05 6.06
CA THR A 343 -11.60 6.76 6.95
C THR A 343 -10.14 6.50 6.57
N LEU A 344 -9.78 5.27 6.20
CA LEU A 344 -8.44 4.95 5.69
C LEU A 344 -8.18 5.66 4.35
N MET A 345 -9.11 5.58 3.40
CA MET A 345 -8.94 6.17 2.06
C MET A 345 -8.91 7.69 2.06
N GLN A 346 -9.36 8.38 3.12
CA GLN A 346 -9.10 9.81 3.29
C GLN A 346 -7.60 10.15 3.39
N ASN A 347 -6.75 9.17 3.74
CA ASN A 347 -5.29 9.30 3.71
C ASN A 347 -4.66 8.81 2.39
N HIS A 348 -5.47 8.30 1.44
CA HIS A 348 -5.00 7.78 0.17
C HIS A 348 -4.95 8.75 -1.01
N PRO A 349 -5.44 10.02 -0.95
CA PRO A 349 -5.11 10.99 -1.99
C PRO A 349 -3.59 11.05 -2.18
N HIS A 350 -3.15 11.18 -3.43
CA HIS A 350 -1.72 11.08 -3.77
C HIS A 350 -0.86 12.01 -2.90
N ASP A 351 -1.19 13.30 -2.76
CA ASP A 351 -0.44 14.25 -1.93
C ASP A 351 -0.41 13.92 -0.42
N SER A 352 -1.38 13.16 0.06
CA SER A 352 -1.44 12.67 1.43
C SER A 352 -0.49 11.48 1.61
N ILE A 353 -0.72 10.37 0.91
CA ILE A 353 0.05 9.13 1.12
C ILE A 353 1.49 9.26 0.63
N CYS A 354 1.75 10.07 -0.40
CA CYS A 354 3.10 10.37 -0.88
C CYS A 354 3.94 11.10 0.18
N GLY A 355 3.34 11.69 1.20
CA GLY A 355 4.08 12.38 2.24
C GLY A 355 4.61 13.75 1.77
N CYS A 356 3.96 14.36 0.78
CA CYS A 356 4.41 15.55 0.06
C CYS A 356 3.50 16.78 0.26
N SER A 357 2.94 16.88 1.47
CA SER A 357 2.11 17.98 1.96
C SER A 357 2.76 18.73 3.14
N VAL A 358 2.15 19.84 3.56
CA VAL A 358 2.65 20.54 4.77
C VAL A 358 2.43 19.72 6.04
N ASP A 359 3.24 19.97 7.08
CA ASP A 359 3.22 19.23 8.35
C ASP A 359 1.82 19.07 8.97
N ALA A 360 0.95 20.07 8.83
CA ALA A 360 -0.41 20.03 9.37
C ALA A 360 -1.26 18.90 8.75
N VAL A 361 -1.10 18.64 7.46
CA VAL A 361 -1.80 17.56 6.74
C VAL A 361 -1.40 16.22 7.32
N HIS A 362 -0.10 15.96 7.40
CA HIS A 362 0.40 14.67 7.88
C HIS A 362 0.10 14.42 9.35
N ARG A 363 0.01 15.46 10.19
CA ARG A 363 -0.49 15.32 11.56
C ARG A 363 -1.97 14.96 11.62
N GLU A 364 -2.77 15.40 10.66
CA GLU A 364 -4.19 15.05 10.58
C GLU A 364 -4.41 13.63 10.04
N MET A 365 -3.53 13.15 9.16
CA MET A 365 -3.55 11.77 8.69
C MET A 365 -3.39 10.75 9.82
N MET A 366 -2.57 11.05 10.84
CA MET A 366 -2.28 10.12 11.94
C MET A 366 -3.55 9.71 12.72
N PRO A 367 -4.40 10.65 13.21
CA PRO A 367 -5.70 10.30 13.75
C PRO A 367 -6.60 9.51 12.80
N ARG A 368 -6.56 9.74 11.47
CA ARG A 368 -7.38 8.94 10.53
C ARG A 368 -6.89 7.50 10.46
N PHE A 369 -5.57 7.26 10.44
CA PHE A 369 -4.99 5.92 10.56
C PHE A 369 -5.38 5.26 11.88
N GLU A 370 -5.24 5.96 13.01
CA GLU A 370 -5.61 5.43 14.32
C GLU A 370 -7.10 5.05 14.39
N LYS A 371 -8.00 5.93 13.91
CA LYS A 371 -9.45 5.66 13.87
C LYS A 371 -9.80 4.45 13.01
N ALA A 372 -9.26 4.36 11.79
CA ALA A 372 -9.52 3.22 10.91
C ALA A 372 -8.96 1.91 11.49
N ASN A 373 -7.78 1.97 12.11
CA ASN A 373 -7.18 0.83 12.80
C ASN A 373 -8.02 0.37 14.01
N GLU A 374 -8.52 1.31 14.84
CA GLU A 374 -9.40 1.00 15.98
C GLU A 374 -10.69 0.33 15.54
N VAL A 375 -11.30 0.77 14.43
CA VAL A 375 -12.48 0.13 13.85
C VAL A 375 -12.15 -1.30 13.41
N GLY A 376 -11.04 -1.50 12.69
CA GLY A 376 -10.58 -2.83 12.27
C GLY A 376 -10.29 -3.75 13.45
N ILE A 377 -9.65 -3.25 14.51
CA ILE A 377 -9.38 -4.01 15.75
C ILE A 377 -10.69 -4.40 16.43
N TYR A 378 -11.65 -3.47 16.54
CA TYR A 378 -12.96 -3.76 17.13
C TYR A 378 -13.69 -4.86 16.37
N VAL A 379 -13.76 -4.76 15.03
CA VAL A 379 -14.40 -5.78 14.18
C VAL A 379 -13.72 -7.13 14.33
N ALA A 380 -12.39 -7.18 14.28
CA ALA A 380 -11.62 -8.41 14.45
C ALA A 380 -11.86 -9.05 15.83
N ASN A 381 -11.79 -8.27 16.91
CA ASN A 381 -12.02 -8.75 18.27
C ASN A 381 -13.44 -9.27 18.48
N GLU A 382 -14.45 -8.62 17.91
CA GLU A 382 -15.83 -9.10 17.96
C GLU A 382 -16.01 -10.40 17.19
N ALA A 383 -15.44 -10.50 15.99
CA ALA A 383 -15.52 -11.71 15.19
C ALA A 383 -14.82 -12.90 15.86
N VAL A 384 -13.63 -12.67 16.43
CA VAL A 384 -12.89 -13.66 17.21
C VAL A 384 -13.70 -14.12 18.41
N ARG A 385 -14.26 -13.18 19.21
CA ARG A 385 -15.13 -13.52 20.35
C ARG A 385 -16.29 -14.42 19.90
N GLN A 386 -17.01 -14.02 18.85
CA GLN A 386 -18.16 -14.74 18.31
C GLN A 386 -17.80 -16.16 17.84
N LEU A 387 -16.66 -16.32 17.17
CA LEU A 387 -16.14 -17.63 16.75
C LEU A 387 -15.76 -18.48 17.96
N THR A 388 -14.95 -17.93 18.88
CA THR A 388 -14.45 -18.68 20.04
C THR A 388 -15.56 -19.09 21.01
N GLU A 389 -16.64 -18.31 21.15
CA GLU A 389 -17.84 -18.70 21.93
C GLU A 389 -18.59 -19.92 21.37
N LYS A 390 -18.24 -20.35 20.15
CA LYS A 390 -18.86 -21.49 19.47
C LYS A 390 -17.90 -22.63 19.21
N ILE A 391 -16.60 -22.49 19.48
CA ILE A 391 -15.64 -23.58 19.38
C ILE A 391 -15.80 -24.52 20.58
N ASP A 392 -15.95 -25.81 20.30
CA ASP A 392 -15.96 -26.86 21.31
C ASP A 392 -14.54 -27.08 21.83
N THR A 393 -14.36 -26.91 23.13
CA THR A 393 -13.06 -27.07 23.82
C THR A 393 -13.12 -28.15 24.89
N THR A 394 -14.19 -28.95 24.94
CA THR A 394 -14.34 -30.07 25.88
C THR A 394 -13.34 -31.21 25.66
N ILE A 395 -12.62 -31.19 24.53
CA ILE A 395 -11.53 -32.12 24.24
C ILE A 395 -10.33 -31.95 25.19
N PHE A 396 -10.15 -30.76 25.76
CA PHE A 396 -9.04 -30.48 26.67
C PHE A 396 -9.35 -30.89 28.12
N PRO A 397 -8.32 -31.23 28.92
CA PRO A 397 -8.51 -31.62 30.32
C PRO A 397 -9.16 -30.52 31.16
N GLU A 398 -9.98 -30.92 32.14
CA GLU A 398 -10.54 -29.99 33.13
C GLU A 398 -9.41 -29.25 33.88
N GLY A 399 -9.53 -27.92 34.02
CA GLY A 399 -8.51 -27.08 34.64
C GLY A 399 -7.35 -26.66 33.74
N SER A 400 -7.39 -26.99 32.44
CA SER A 400 -6.51 -26.40 31.43
C SER A 400 -7.01 -25.00 31.00
N PHE A 401 -6.16 -24.26 30.28
CA PHE A 401 -6.48 -22.94 29.72
C PHE A 401 -6.43 -23.00 28.18
N PRO A 402 -7.55 -23.36 27.52
CA PRO A 402 -7.60 -23.42 26.06
C PRO A 402 -7.43 -22.05 25.40
N PHE A 403 -6.85 -22.06 24.20
CA PHE A 403 -6.76 -20.90 23.34
C PHE A 403 -6.78 -21.30 21.87
N VAL A 404 -7.23 -20.38 21.02
CA VAL A 404 -7.35 -20.57 19.58
C VAL A 404 -6.33 -19.71 18.87
N VAL A 405 -5.67 -20.27 17.87
CA VAL A 405 -4.80 -19.57 16.91
C VAL A 405 -5.53 -19.54 15.58
N PHE A 406 -5.57 -18.39 14.92
CA PHE A 406 -6.16 -18.19 13.60
C PHE A 406 -5.08 -17.77 12.60
N ASN A 407 -5.01 -18.49 11.47
CA ASN A 407 -4.38 -18.02 10.25
C ASN A 407 -5.45 -17.35 9.38
N THR A 408 -5.47 -16.03 9.38
CA THR A 408 -6.40 -15.23 8.57
C THR A 408 -5.83 -14.88 7.20
N ASN A 409 -4.60 -15.32 6.89
CA ASN A 409 -4.01 -15.17 5.57
C ASN A 409 -4.56 -16.24 4.62
N GLY A 410 -4.62 -15.91 3.32
CA GLY A 410 -4.98 -16.85 2.26
C GLY A 410 -3.87 -17.79 1.82
N LEU A 411 -2.69 -17.68 2.44
CA LEU A 411 -1.55 -18.56 2.23
C LEU A 411 -1.25 -19.39 3.48
N ALA A 412 -0.63 -20.55 3.28
CA ALA A 412 -0.12 -21.36 4.39
C ALA A 412 0.95 -20.55 5.13
N LYS A 413 0.93 -20.61 6.47
CA LYS A 413 1.72 -19.70 7.29
C LYS A 413 2.53 -20.43 8.34
N SER A 414 3.81 -20.05 8.45
CA SER A 414 4.69 -20.43 9.54
C SER A 414 5.07 -19.20 10.36
N GLY A 415 5.55 -19.40 11.59
CA GLY A 415 6.04 -18.32 12.45
C GLY A 415 5.56 -18.46 13.89
N ASP A 416 5.68 -17.38 14.66
CA ASP A 416 5.38 -17.41 16.10
C ASP A 416 3.94 -16.99 16.35
N ALA A 417 3.14 -17.86 16.97
CA ALA A 417 1.87 -17.49 17.57
C ALA A 417 2.12 -17.04 19.01
N VAL A 418 1.72 -15.81 19.34
CA VAL A 418 1.88 -15.22 20.68
C VAL A 418 0.52 -15.01 21.30
N ILE A 419 0.37 -15.41 22.56
CA ILE A 419 -0.86 -15.21 23.34
C ILE A 419 -0.55 -14.96 24.82
N GLU A 420 -1.31 -14.06 25.43
CA GLU A 420 -1.38 -13.93 26.88
C GLU A 420 -2.54 -14.79 27.41
N VAL A 421 -2.23 -15.67 28.36
CA VAL A 421 -3.18 -16.63 28.94
C VAL A 421 -3.41 -16.26 30.40
N GLU A 422 -4.64 -15.86 30.72
CA GLU A 422 -5.10 -15.64 32.09
C GLU A 422 -5.11 -16.99 32.83
N LEU A 423 -4.34 -17.07 33.91
CA LEU A 423 -4.23 -18.25 34.78
C LEU A 423 -5.18 -18.18 35.98
N GLU A 424 -5.37 -16.98 36.53
CA GLU A 424 -6.22 -16.73 37.70
C GLU A 424 -6.72 -15.29 37.67
N ARG A 425 -7.97 -15.09 38.12
CA ARG A 425 -8.66 -13.79 38.09
C ARG A 425 -9.32 -13.47 39.43
N LYS A 426 -9.15 -12.22 39.88
CA LYS A 426 -9.86 -11.65 41.04
C LYS A 426 -10.58 -10.37 40.69
N THR A 427 -11.90 -10.42 40.68
CA THR A 427 -12.77 -9.26 40.40
C THR A 427 -12.82 -8.29 41.58
N PHE A 428 -13.03 -7.00 41.30
CA PHE A 428 -13.05 -5.96 42.35
C PHE A 428 -14.24 -6.07 43.32
N HIS A 429 -15.23 -6.93 43.05
CA HIS A 429 -16.26 -7.25 44.04
C HIS A 429 -15.73 -8.12 45.19
N GLN A 430 -14.57 -8.77 45.01
CA GLN A 430 -13.96 -9.67 46.00
C GLN A 430 -13.11 -8.91 47.03
N GLY A 431 -12.69 -7.68 46.74
CA GLY A 431 -11.84 -6.89 47.62
C GLY A 431 -11.27 -5.64 46.96
N TRP A 432 -10.37 -4.94 47.68
CA TRP A 432 -9.72 -3.75 47.16
C TRP A 432 -8.65 -4.09 46.11
N PRO A 433 -8.54 -3.36 45.00
CA PRO A 433 -7.67 -3.71 43.87
C PRO A 433 -6.21 -4.01 44.27
N ALA A 434 -5.61 -3.16 45.10
CA ALA A 434 -4.24 -3.37 45.58
C ALA A 434 -4.06 -4.65 46.41
N GLN A 435 -5.08 -5.04 47.18
CA GLN A 435 -5.04 -6.30 47.95
C GLN A 435 -5.18 -7.52 47.04
N LEU A 436 -6.05 -7.43 46.02
CA LEU A 436 -6.23 -8.51 45.04
C LEU A 436 -4.96 -8.70 44.20
N TYR A 437 -4.29 -7.61 43.82
CA TYR A 437 -2.99 -7.63 43.17
C TYR A 437 -1.95 -8.37 44.03
N SER A 438 -1.74 -7.95 45.28
CA SER A 438 -0.76 -8.62 46.16
C SER A 438 -1.09 -10.09 46.42
N GLN A 439 -2.38 -10.44 46.54
CA GLN A 439 -2.79 -11.85 46.66
C GLN A 439 -2.40 -12.67 45.43
N LEU A 440 -2.61 -12.12 44.23
CA LEU A 440 -2.19 -12.75 42.97
C LEU A 440 -0.69 -12.70 42.78
N GLU A 441 0.07 -11.81 43.41
CA GLU A 441 1.53 -11.79 43.32
C GLU A 441 2.16 -12.84 44.25
N GLU A 442 1.59 -12.99 45.46
CA GLU A 442 2.08 -13.90 46.51
C GLU A 442 1.71 -15.38 46.28
N MET A 443 0.80 -15.70 45.35
CA MET A 443 0.45 -17.09 45.03
C MET A 443 1.68 -17.87 44.52
N PRO A 444 1.86 -19.16 44.86
CA PRO A 444 2.97 -19.95 44.34
C PRO A 444 2.97 -19.97 42.81
N LYS A 445 4.14 -19.77 42.18
CA LYS A 445 4.29 -19.93 40.73
C LYS A 445 4.19 -21.42 40.35
N GLY A 446 3.49 -21.70 39.27
CA GLY A 446 3.34 -23.01 38.64
C GLY A 446 4.36 -23.25 37.53
N ASP A 447 4.44 -24.50 37.11
CA ASP A 447 5.07 -24.89 35.85
C ASP A 447 3.95 -25.21 34.85
N TYR A 448 4.15 -24.88 33.58
CA TYR A 448 3.16 -25.07 32.52
C TYR A 448 3.79 -25.66 31.25
N HIS A 449 2.96 -26.30 30.43
CA HIS A 449 3.28 -26.70 29.06
C HIS A 449 2.06 -26.53 28.15
N VAL A 450 2.26 -26.56 26.84
CA VAL A 450 1.18 -26.45 25.85
C VAL A 450 0.88 -27.83 25.26
N ILE A 451 -0.41 -28.13 25.04
CA ILE A 451 -0.86 -29.31 24.29
C ILE A 451 -1.73 -28.93 23.10
N ASP A 452 -1.70 -29.75 22.05
CA ASP A 452 -2.64 -29.72 20.94
C ASP A 452 -3.96 -30.43 21.28
N LYS A 453 -4.92 -30.42 20.35
CA LYS A 453 -6.22 -31.07 20.49
C LYS A 453 -6.14 -32.61 20.59
N GLU A 454 -5.03 -33.22 20.18
CA GLU A 454 -4.75 -34.65 20.35
C GLU A 454 -4.11 -34.97 21.70
N GLY A 455 -3.73 -33.95 22.48
CA GLY A 455 -3.05 -34.08 23.77
C GLY A 455 -1.54 -34.24 23.66
N ASN A 456 -0.94 -34.02 22.49
CA ASN A 456 0.51 -34.02 22.34
C ASN A 456 1.08 -32.71 22.87
N VAL A 457 2.24 -32.79 23.51
CA VAL A 457 2.97 -31.60 23.97
C VAL A 457 3.54 -30.85 22.77
N VAL A 458 3.24 -29.55 22.70
CA VAL A 458 3.76 -28.63 21.68
C VAL A 458 4.89 -27.81 22.28
N ALA A 459 5.96 -27.62 21.51
CA ALA A 459 7.05 -26.75 21.92
C ALA A 459 6.53 -25.32 22.09
N ALA A 460 6.83 -24.68 23.22
CA ALA A 460 6.46 -23.29 23.47
C ALA A 460 7.40 -22.68 24.50
N VAL A 461 7.66 -21.38 24.37
CA VAL A 461 8.31 -20.57 25.40
C VAL A 461 7.23 -19.90 26.22
N ILE A 462 7.20 -20.18 27.51
CA ILE A 462 6.26 -19.59 28.47
C ILE A 462 7.06 -18.62 29.35
N SER A 463 6.65 -17.36 29.36
CA SER A 463 7.22 -16.33 30.21
C SER A 463 6.97 -16.60 31.70
N GLU A 464 7.66 -15.84 32.57
CA GLU A 464 7.29 -15.84 33.98
C GLU A 464 5.87 -15.31 34.19
N GLU A 465 5.18 -15.83 35.20
CA GLU A 465 3.89 -15.28 35.63
C GLU A 465 4.02 -13.81 36.05
N ASP A 466 3.08 -12.99 35.57
CA ASP A 466 2.93 -11.57 35.93
C ASP A 466 1.48 -11.25 36.32
N VAL A 467 1.27 -10.11 36.98
CA VAL A 467 -0.03 -9.66 37.49
C VAL A 467 -0.35 -8.26 36.98
N ARG A 468 -1.56 -8.05 36.46
CA ARG A 468 -2.01 -6.72 36.02
C ARG A 468 -3.49 -6.47 36.26
N PHE A 469 -3.90 -5.22 36.06
CA PHE A 469 -5.30 -4.84 35.95
C PHE A 469 -5.79 -5.12 34.53
N ASP A 470 -7.00 -5.66 34.42
CA ASP A 470 -7.74 -5.72 33.17
C ASP A 470 -9.27 -5.66 33.43
N TYR A 471 -10.07 -5.68 32.38
CA TYR A 471 -11.52 -5.58 32.46
C TYR A 471 -12.24 -6.26 31.29
N ASP A 472 -13.46 -6.72 31.59
CA ASP A 472 -14.38 -7.15 30.54
C ASP A 472 -15.46 -6.09 30.31
N LEU A 473 -15.91 -6.01 29.06
CA LEU A 473 -17.08 -5.24 28.65
C LEU A 473 -18.17 -6.18 28.12
N PRO A 474 -18.98 -6.79 29.02
CA PRO A 474 -20.09 -7.64 28.60
C PRO A 474 -21.08 -6.88 27.72
N LYS A 475 -21.73 -7.59 26.78
CA LYS A 475 -22.69 -6.99 25.85
C LYS A 475 -24.02 -6.59 26.50
N ASP A 476 -24.31 -7.12 27.68
CA ASP A 476 -25.58 -6.98 28.39
C ASP A 476 -25.42 -6.60 29.89
N ALA A 477 -24.22 -6.21 30.32
CA ALA A 477 -23.96 -5.82 31.71
C ALA A 477 -22.95 -4.66 31.83
N PHE A 478 -22.75 -4.17 33.05
CA PHE A 478 -21.75 -3.15 33.35
C PHE A 478 -20.33 -3.74 33.24
N ARG A 479 -19.33 -2.87 33.04
CA ARG A 479 -17.90 -3.28 33.01
C ARG A 479 -17.53 -4.10 34.25
N ILE A 480 -16.72 -5.14 34.05
CA ILE A 480 -16.24 -6.03 35.12
C ILE A 480 -14.72 -5.83 35.25
N PRO A 481 -14.26 -5.00 36.20
CA PRO A 481 -12.84 -4.82 36.46
C PRO A 481 -12.28 -5.95 37.34
N TYR A 482 -11.07 -6.40 37.04
CA TYR A 482 -10.35 -7.43 37.79
C TYR A 482 -8.84 -7.17 37.82
N MET A 483 -8.18 -7.83 38.76
CA MET A 483 -6.76 -8.15 38.62
C MET A 483 -6.66 -9.57 38.06
N GLU A 484 -5.75 -9.77 37.12
CA GLU A 484 -5.43 -11.08 36.56
C GLU A 484 -3.96 -11.43 36.78
N ARG A 485 -3.69 -12.72 36.92
CA ARG A 485 -2.37 -13.32 36.81
C ARG A 485 -2.33 -14.05 35.47
N PHE A 486 -1.30 -13.81 34.68
CA PHE A 486 -1.20 -14.35 33.32
C PHE A 486 0.22 -14.79 32.99
N VAL A 487 0.35 -15.55 31.91
CA VAL A 487 1.62 -15.85 31.24
C VAL A 487 1.52 -15.53 29.75
N THR A 488 2.58 -15.02 29.16
CA THR A 488 2.75 -14.97 27.71
C THR A 488 3.32 -16.28 27.21
N VAL A 489 2.65 -16.90 26.25
CA VAL A 489 3.04 -18.12 25.54
C VAL A 489 3.44 -17.73 24.13
N THR A 490 4.65 -18.11 23.72
CA THR A 490 5.12 -18.02 22.34
C THR A 490 5.30 -19.43 21.78
N MET A 491 4.54 -19.77 20.75
CA MET A 491 4.52 -21.10 20.17
C MET A 491 4.92 -21.04 18.69
N PRO A 492 5.99 -21.73 18.26
CA PRO A 492 6.32 -21.84 16.85
C PRO A 492 5.30 -22.71 16.14
N ILE A 493 4.71 -22.17 15.09
CA ILE A 493 3.84 -22.86 14.16
C ILE A 493 4.67 -23.21 12.92
N ALA A 494 4.80 -24.50 12.66
CA ALA A 494 5.61 -24.98 11.54
C ALA A 494 4.96 -24.64 10.19
N GLU A 495 3.66 -24.91 10.08
CA GLU A 495 2.83 -24.60 8.92
C GLU A 495 1.36 -24.71 9.34
N MET A 496 0.57 -23.67 9.09
CA MET A 496 -0.86 -23.63 9.35
C MET A 496 -1.61 -23.31 8.07
N ALA A 497 -2.66 -24.06 7.78
CA ALA A 497 -3.44 -23.93 6.55
C ALA A 497 -4.03 -22.51 6.37
N PRO A 498 -4.23 -22.05 5.12
CA PRO A 498 -4.94 -20.80 4.81
C PRO A 498 -6.30 -20.70 5.49
N TYR A 499 -6.70 -19.50 5.91
CA TYR A 499 -8.03 -19.21 6.44
C TYR A 499 -8.52 -20.26 7.45
N ALA A 500 -7.67 -20.63 8.39
CA ALA A 500 -7.90 -21.73 9.33
C ALA A 500 -7.78 -21.30 10.78
N TRP A 501 -8.32 -22.12 11.68
CA TRP A 501 -8.01 -22.05 13.10
C TRP A 501 -7.66 -23.42 13.67
N GLU A 502 -6.86 -23.38 14.73
CA GLU A 502 -6.47 -24.53 15.54
C GLU A 502 -6.53 -24.15 17.01
N THR A 503 -6.95 -25.10 17.85
CA THR A 503 -7.08 -24.90 19.29
C THR A 503 -6.00 -25.69 20.02
N TYR A 504 -5.46 -25.06 21.05
CA TYR A 504 -4.42 -25.56 21.94
C TYR A 504 -4.84 -25.31 23.40
N ALA A 505 -4.10 -25.84 24.36
CA ALA A 505 -4.32 -25.49 25.77
C ALA A 505 -3.02 -25.43 26.57
N VAL A 506 -2.95 -24.48 27.50
CA VAL A 506 -1.93 -24.47 28.55
C VAL A 506 -2.37 -25.41 29.68
N VAL A 507 -1.49 -26.30 30.12
CA VAL A 507 -1.76 -27.29 31.16
C VAL A 507 -0.70 -27.19 32.26
N ALA A 508 -1.12 -27.35 33.51
CA ALA A 508 -0.20 -27.35 34.65
C ALA A 508 0.70 -28.60 34.65
N GLY A 509 1.96 -28.39 35.04
CA GLY A 509 2.99 -29.40 35.14
C GLY A 509 4.13 -29.19 34.15
N LYS A 510 5.30 -29.74 34.48
CA LYS A 510 6.44 -29.79 33.55
C LYS A 510 6.20 -30.86 32.50
N ALA A 511 6.37 -30.51 31.24
CA ALA A 511 6.60 -31.48 30.18
C ALA A 511 8.09 -31.44 29.81
N GLU A 512 8.70 -32.62 29.66
CA GLU A 512 10.04 -32.73 29.08
C GLU A 512 9.91 -32.50 27.57
N VAL A 513 10.24 -31.29 27.12
CA VAL A 513 10.62 -31.07 25.72
C VAL A 513 12.08 -31.53 25.60
N ALA A 514 12.37 -32.42 24.66
CA ALA A 514 13.73 -32.91 24.45
C ALA A 514 14.67 -31.73 24.20
N VAL A 515 15.75 -31.62 24.98
CA VAL A 515 16.79 -30.62 24.74
C VAL A 515 17.51 -30.99 23.46
N THR A 516 17.19 -30.28 22.38
CA THR A 516 17.88 -30.29 21.10
C THR A 516 19.02 -29.26 21.09
N GLU A 517 19.93 -29.38 20.13
CA GLU A 517 21.02 -28.40 19.96
C GLU A 517 20.45 -27.01 19.66
N VAL A 518 21.00 -25.99 20.30
CA VAL A 518 20.63 -24.58 20.08
C VAL A 518 21.13 -24.10 18.72
N LEU A 519 20.42 -23.15 18.10
CA LEU A 519 20.73 -22.73 16.72
C LEU A 519 22.00 -21.87 16.61
N ALA A 520 22.35 -21.09 17.64
CA ALA A 520 23.51 -20.20 17.61
C ALA A 520 24.65 -20.69 18.51
N ASN A 521 25.88 -20.33 18.16
CA ASN A 521 27.03 -20.50 19.05
C ASN A 521 26.98 -19.54 20.26
N GLU A 522 27.83 -19.76 21.26
CA GLU A 522 27.85 -18.95 22.50
C GLU A 522 28.08 -17.45 22.25
N THR A 523 28.77 -17.09 21.17
CA THR A 523 29.07 -15.69 20.82
C THR A 523 28.02 -15.05 19.92
N GLY A 524 27.01 -15.80 19.45
CA GLY A 524 26.00 -15.31 18.50
C GLY A 524 26.52 -15.01 17.09
N THR A 525 27.78 -15.34 16.79
CA THR A 525 28.43 -15.01 15.51
C THR A 525 28.16 -16.04 14.43
N VAL A 526 27.64 -17.22 14.79
CA VAL A 526 27.19 -18.24 13.85
C VAL A 526 25.85 -18.76 14.30
N ILE A 527 24.88 -18.75 13.39
CA ILE A 527 23.55 -19.32 13.57
C ILE A 527 23.32 -20.34 12.47
N GLU A 528 22.89 -21.54 12.79
CA GLU A 528 22.71 -22.61 11.81
C GLU A 528 21.43 -23.40 12.09
N ASN A 529 20.64 -23.62 11.05
CA ASN A 529 19.52 -24.57 11.06
C ASN A 529 19.72 -25.61 9.94
N ASP A 530 18.69 -26.41 9.66
CA ASP A 530 18.78 -27.46 8.63
C ASP A 530 18.92 -26.90 7.20
N GLN A 531 18.49 -25.67 6.96
CA GLN A 531 18.34 -25.08 5.63
C GLN A 531 19.39 -24.00 5.32
N ILE A 532 19.83 -23.22 6.30
CA ILE A 532 20.77 -22.11 6.16
C ILE A 532 21.82 -22.08 7.28
N LYS A 533 22.94 -21.45 6.96
CA LYS A 533 23.95 -21.01 7.94
C LYS A 533 24.14 -19.49 7.80
N VAL A 534 24.08 -18.76 8.90
CA VAL A 534 24.29 -17.32 8.99
C VAL A 534 25.55 -17.06 9.81
N GLU A 535 26.48 -16.30 9.25
CA GLU A 535 27.72 -15.88 9.90
C GLU A 535 27.73 -14.36 10.05
N ILE A 536 27.99 -13.87 11.25
CA ILE A 536 28.02 -12.44 11.58
C ILE A 536 29.48 -12.00 11.72
N ALA A 537 29.90 -11.07 10.86
CA ALA A 537 31.25 -10.50 10.89
C ALA A 537 31.41 -9.50 12.06
N GLU A 538 32.65 -9.10 12.37
CA GLU A 538 32.92 -8.13 13.45
C GLU A 538 32.25 -6.76 13.23
N ASN A 539 32.02 -6.38 11.98
CA ASN A 539 31.30 -5.15 11.61
C ASN A 539 29.77 -5.35 11.59
N GLY A 540 29.27 -6.53 11.97
CA GLY A 540 27.85 -6.87 12.01
C GLY A 540 27.23 -7.25 10.65
N SER A 541 27.95 -7.16 9.53
CA SER A 541 27.42 -7.64 8.25
C SER A 541 27.26 -9.16 8.25
N LEU A 542 26.30 -9.67 7.49
CA LEU A 542 25.96 -11.09 7.46
C LEU A 542 26.49 -11.78 6.20
N THR A 543 26.93 -13.01 6.36
CA THR A 543 27.04 -14.01 5.30
C THR A 543 25.95 -15.05 5.50
N VAL A 544 25.07 -15.23 4.52
CA VAL A 544 24.03 -16.26 4.54
C VAL A 544 24.37 -17.33 3.50
N THR A 545 24.43 -18.59 3.94
CA THR A 545 24.68 -19.75 3.08
C THR A 545 23.43 -20.62 3.01
N ASP A 546 22.90 -20.83 1.80
CA ASP A 546 21.85 -21.84 1.56
C ASP A 546 22.51 -23.22 1.49
N LYS A 547 22.14 -24.12 2.41
CA LYS A 547 22.74 -25.46 2.54
C LYS A 547 22.30 -26.41 1.43
N ALA A 548 21.18 -26.14 0.76
CA ALA A 548 20.70 -26.95 -0.35
C ALA A 548 21.49 -26.67 -1.64
N THR A 549 21.82 -25.40 -1.90
CA THR A 549 22.57 -24.98 -3.09
C THR A 549 24.07 -24.83 -2.85
N ASN A 550 24.49 -24.76 -1.57
CA ASN A 550 25.84 -24.44 -1.12
C ASN A 550 26.35 -23.08 -1.66
N VAL A 551 25.42 -22.15 -1.86
CA VAL A 551 25.71 -20.76 -2.26
C VAL A 551 25.74 -19.89 -1.01
N SER A 552 26.78 -19.07 -0.89
CA SER A 552 26.92 -18.05 0.15
C SER A 552 26.77 -16.66 -0.46
N VAL A 553 26.07 -15.77 0.24
CA VAL A 553 25.94 -14.35 -0.08
C VAL A 553 26.49 -13.54 1.09
N ASP A 554 27.52 -12.76 0.82
CA ASP A 554 28.30 -12.02 1.81
C ASP A 554 27.87 -10.55 1.91
N ASN A 555 28.25 -9.88 2.99
CA ASN A 555 28.07 -8.44 3.22
C ASN A 555 26.60 -7.98 3.20
N LEU A 556 25.68 -8.83 3.63
CA LEU A 556 24.26 -8.49 3.77
C LEU A 556 24.02 -7.59 4.99
N ALA A 557 22.94 -6.81 4.92
CA ALA A 557 22.46 -5.92 5.99
C ALA A 557 23.48 -4.82 6.38
N VAL A 558 24.20 -4.25 5.41
CA VAL A 558 25.06 -3.07 5.64
C VAL A 558 24.22 -1.80 5.59
N PHE A 559 24.36 -0.93 6.58
CA PHE A 559 23.67 0.36 6.61
C PHE A 559 24.47 1.44 5.89
N GLU A 560 23.78 2.25 5.09
CA GLU A 560 24.35 3.35 4.33
C GLU A 560 23.66 4.67 4.68
N ASN A 561 24.45 5.68 5.05
CA ASN A 561 23.96 7.02 5.34
C ASN A 561 24.59 8.07 4.39
N VAL A 562 23.75 8.80 3.67
CA VAL A 562 24.11 9.88 2.73
C VAL A 562 23.31 11.14 3.02
N GLY A 563 23.77 12.30 2.53
CA GLY A 563 23.00 13.55 2.61
C GLY A 563 21.82 13.57 1.63
N ASP A 564 20.77 14.32 1.94
CA ASP A 564 19.66 14.63 1.04
C ASP A 564 19.32 16.12 1.16
N ILE A 565 19.49 16.86 0.06
CA ILE A 565 19.28 18.32 0.00
C ILE A 565 18.16 18.71 -0.97
N ALA A 566 17.25 17.79 -1.29
CA ALA A 566 16.07 18.08 -2.10
C ALA A 566 14.84 18.36 -1.21
N ASN A 567 13.79 17.53 -1.31
CA ASN A 567 12.46 17.82 -0.78
C ASN A 567 11.62 16.54 -0.65
N GLU A 568 10.32 16.65 -0.33
CA GLU A 568 9.45 15.49 -0.11
C GLU A 568 9.21 14.63 -1.36
N TYR A 569 9.38 15.17 -2.58
CA TYR A 569 9.18 14.41 -3.81
C TYR A 569 10.42 13.69 -4.33
N ILE A 570 11.60 14.29 -4.12
CA ILE A 570 12.83 13.92 -4.82
C ILE A 570 13.96 13.78 -3.79
N PHE A 571 14.79 12.75 -3.97
CA PHE A 571 16.07 12.62 -3.28
C PHE A 571 17.18 13.27 -4.12
N PHE A 572 18.05 14.07 -3.49
CA PHE A 572 19.24 14.58 -4.16
C PHE A 572 20.44 14.58 -3.21
N GLN A 573 21.39 13.71 -3.49
CA GLN A 573 22.65 13.65 -2.75
C GLN A 573 23.51 14.89 -3.04
N PRO A 574 24.09 15.57 -2.04
CA PRO A 574 25.02 16.66 -2.26
C PRO A 574 26.21 16.24 -3.15
N GLN A 575 26.63 17.13 -4.04
CA GLN A 575 27.71 16.83 -5.00
C GLN A 575 29.00 16.44 -4.27
N GLY A 576 29.48 15.22 -4.52
CA GLY A 576 30.74 14.71 -3.94
C GLY A 576 30.62 14.21 -2.50
N ASP A 577 29.41 14.16 -1.95
CA ASP A 577 29.13 13.50 -0.67
C ASP A 577 29.54 12.02 -0.71
N LYS A 578 29.94 11.49 0.45
CA LYS A 578 30.38 10.12 0.60
C LYS A 578 29.50 9.40 1.60
N ALA A 579 29.08 8.20 1.26
CA ALA A 579 28.36 7.34 2.17
C ALA A 579 29.18 7.06 3.43
N ILE A 580 28.50 7.08 4.58
CA ILE A 580 28.99 6.56 5.85
C ILE A 580 28.37 5.17 6.01
N LEU A 581 29.21 4.13 6.10
CA LEU A 581 28.78 2.74 6.09
C LEU A 581 28.93 2.09 7.47
N SER A 582 28.00 1.20 7.83
CA SER A 582 28.17 0.38 9.04
C SER A 582 29.30 -0.63 8.94
N SER A 583 29.71 -1.00 7.72
CA SER A 583 30.84 -1.90 7.48
C SER A 583 32.20 -1.33 7.90
N ASP A 584 32.29 -0.01 8.07
CA ASP A 584 33.50 0.71 8.52
C ASP A 584 33.62 0.81 10.05
N VAL A 585 32.62 0.35 10.80
CA VAL A 585 32.63 0.33 12.27
C VAL A 585 32.52 -1.10 12.79
N LYS A 586 32.85 -1.29 14.07
CA LYS A 586 32.63 -2.55 14.77
C LYS A 586 31.22 -2.58 15.36
N ALA A 587 30.52 -3.70 15.20
CA ALA A 587 29.24 -3.92 15.87
C ALA A 587 29.44 -4.52 17.27
N GLU A 588 28.60 -4.15 18.22
CA GLU A 588 28.36 -4.97 19.42
C GLU A 588 27.40 -6.09 19.05
N ILE A 589 27.68 -7.32 19.49
CA ILE A 589 26.90 -8.52 19.15
C ILE A 589 26.45 -9.17 20.46
N ASN A 590 25.14 -9.20 20.69
CA ASN A 590 24.53 -9.70 21.92
C ASN A 590 23.53 -10.82 21.60
N VAL A 591 23.66 -11.98 22.26
CA VAL A 591 22.67 -13.06 22.15
C VAL A 591 21.48 -12.74 23.06
N LEU A 592 20.33 -12.39 22.47
CA LEU A 592 19.10 -12.12 23.24
C LEU A 592 18.34 -13.41 23.58
N SER A 593 18.27 -14.34 22.63
CA SER A 593 17.64 -15.65 22.80
C SER A 593 18.34 -16.68 21.93
N ASN A 594 18.52 -17.89 22.46
CA ASN A 594 19.11 -19.01 21.72
C ASN A 594 18.49 -20.33 22.18
N THR A 595 17.51 -20.81 21.43
CA THR A 595 16.84 -22.09 21.65
C THR A 595 17.03 -22.99 20.43
N ALA A 596 16.46 -24.18 20.44
CA ALA A 596 16.47 -25.06 19.27
C ALA A 596 15.49 -24.61 18.18
N GLU A 597 14.51 -23.78 18.54
CA GLU A 597 13.44 -23.28 17.66
C GLU A 597 13.80 -21.94 17.04
N LYS A 598 14.48 -21.06 17.79
CA LYS A 598 14.94 -19.76 17.26
C LYS A 598 16.20 -19.24 17.94
N ALA A 599 16.98 -18.51 17.17
CA ALA A 599 18.03 -17.63 17.68
C ALA A 599 17.70 -16.17 17.34
N VAL A 600 17.96 -15.29 18.31
CA VAL A 600 17.71 -13.85 18.23
C VAL A 600 18.98 -13.14 18.68
N ILE A 601 19.65 -12.47 17.75
CA ILE A 601 20.91 -11.77 17.97
C ILE A 601 20.69 -10.27 17.79
N GLU A 602 21.09 -9.47 18.77
CA GLU A 602 21.11 -8.02 18.67
C GLU A 602 22.48 -7.56 18.16
N LEU A 603 22.45 -6.67 17.17
CA LEU A 603 23.58 -5.96 16.62
C LEU A 603 23.42 -4.47 16.96
N VAL A 604 24.44 -3.85 17.54
CA VAL A 604 24.45 -2.41 17.80
C VAL A 604 25.58 -1.74 17.03
N HIS A 605 25.22 -0.86 16.11
CA HIS A 605 26.15 0.01 15.38
C HIS A 605 26.04 1.44 15.90
N VAL A 606 27.17 2.15 15.99
CA VAL A 606 27.20 3.59 16.29
C VAL A 606 27.91 4.30 15.14
N LEU A 607 27.16 5.06 14.34
CA LEU A 607 27.68 5.81 13.20
C LEU A 607 27.78 7.30 13.56
N ASP A 608 28.95 7.91 13.44
CA ASP A 608 29.09 9.35 13.61
C ASP A 608 28.73 10.06 12.29
N ILE A 609 27.54 10.65 12.20
CA ILE A 609 27.00 11.23 10.96
C ILE A 609 26.77 12.75 11.10
N PRO A 610 26.84 13.53 10.00
CA PRO A 610 26.46 14.94 9.99
C PRO A 610 25.09 15.21 10.60
N VAL A 611 24.99 16.26 11.43
CA VAL A 611 23.74 16.58 12.14
C VAL A 611 22.64 17.14 11.24
N SER A 612 23.00 17.70 10.08
CA SER A 612 22.13 18.34 9.11
C SER A 612 22.90 18.62 7.81
N ALA A 613 22.27 19.26 6.83
CA ALA A 613 22.97 20.05 5.83
C ALA A 613 23.62 21.31 6.44
N ASP A 614 24.46 22.00 5.67
CA ASP A 614 25.02 23.29 6.04
C ASP A 614 23.99 24.44 5.91
N GLU A 615 24.35 25.64 6.39
CA GLU A 615 23.47 26.82 6.40
C GLU A 615 23.06 27.30 4.99
N LEU A 616 23.74 26.85 3.93
CA LEU A 616 23.39 27.25 2.56
C LEU A 616 22.05 26.64 2.14
N LEU A 617 21.71 25.43 2.63
CA LEU A 617 20.47 24.75 2.23
C LEU A 617 19.24 25.62 2.52
N GLU A 618 19.12 26.14 3.74
CA GLU A 618 17.97 26.98 4.13
C GLU A 618 17.82 28.19 3.20
N ARG A 619 18.95 28.79 2.77
CA ARG A 619 18.93 29.91 1.84
C ARG A 619 18.50 29.47 0.44
N GLU A 620 18.99 28.35 -0.05
CA GLU A 620 18.64 27.80 -1.37
C GLU A 620 17.16 27.42 -1.46
N GLN A 621 16.61 26.83 -0.40
CA GLN A 621 15.18 26.53 -0.24
C GLN A 621 14.32 27.81 -0.28
N LYS A 622 14.66 28.81 0.55
CA LYS A 622 13.95 30.12 0.57
C LYS A 622 13.99 30.87 -0.77
N MET A 623 15.03 30.63 -1.58
CA MET A 623 15.17 31.20 -2.92
C MET A 623 14.51 30.34 -4.01
N VAL A 624 13.92 29.21 -3.64
CA VAL A 624 13.34 28.21 -4.56
C VAL A 624 14.37 27.81 -5.63
N VAL A 625 15.62 27.62 -5.22
CA VAL A 625 16.67 27.11 -6.12
C VAL A 625 16.32 25.68 -6.47
N GLY A 626 16.12 25.41 -7.77
CA GLY A 626 15.88 24.06 -8.27
C GLY A 626 16.97 23.10 -7.77
N PHE A 627 16.55 21.96 -7.22
CA PHE A 627 17.43 21.01 -6.52
C PHE A 627 18.68 20.60 -7.32
N PRO A 628 18.68 20.43 -8.67
CA PRO A 628 19.91 20.08 -9.39
C PRO A 628 20.97 21.18 -9.37
N SER A 629 20.58 22.42 -9.04
CA SER A 629 21.46 23.58 -8.95
C SER A 629 21.91 23.92 -7.53
N ARG A 630 21.47 23.15 -6.53
CA ARG A 630 21.85 23.35 -5.13
C ARG A 630 23.31 23.02 -4.91
N LYS A 631 23.94 23.77 -4.00
CA LYS A 631 25.35 23.66 -3.65
C LYS A 631 25.58 23.36 -2.18
N ALA A 632 24.53 23.39 -1.36
CA ALA A 632 24.60 22.98 0.02
C ALA A 632 25.29 21.62 0.18
N GLN A 633 26.07 21.48 1.24
CA GLN A 633 26.76 20.24 1.60
C GLN A 633 26.25 19.74 2.95
N ARG A 634 26.71 18.57 3.38
CA ARG A 634 26.49 18.11 4.75
C ARG A 634 27.27 18.97 5.74
N SER A 635 26.71 19.19 6.93
CA SER A 635 27.38 19.90 8.01
C SER A 635 28.66 19.17 8.42
N THR A 636 29.71 19.93 8.78
CA THR A 636 30.93 19.35 9.36
C THR A 636 30.75 18.92 10.82
N LYS A 637 29.65 19.31 11.46
CA LYS A 637 29.32 18.87 12.82
C LYS A 637 28.63 17.52 12.74
N THR A 638 29.18 16.53 13.44
CA THR A 638 28.64 15.17 13.51
C THR A 638 28.05 14.87 14.89
N ALA A 639 27.20 13.84 14.94
CA ALA A 639 26.68 13.25 16.16
C ALA A 639 26.48 11.74 15.97
N PRO A 640 26.54 10.94 17.06
CA PRO A 640 26.34 9.50 16.97
C PRO A 640 24.87 9.14 16.68
N LEU A 641 24.65 8.32 15.65
CA LEU A 641 23.43 7.56 15.40
C LEU A 641 23.64 6.14 15.90
N THR A 642 22.90 5.74 16.93
CA THR A 642 22.84 4.33 17.35
C THR A 642 21.77 3.61 16.55
N ILE A 643 22.17 2.53 15.88
CA ILE A 643 21.30 1.63 15.13
C ILE A 643 21.33 0.28 15.85
N THR A 644 20.19 -0.17 16.34
CA THR A 644 20.04 -1.46 17.00
C THR A 644 19.22 -2.38 16.10
N THR A 645 19.80 -3.51 15.68
CA THR A 645 19.15 -4.47 14.78
C THR A 645 19.06 -5.84 15.43
N THR A 646 17.85 -6.35 15.56
CA THR A 646 17.61 -7.73 15.94
C THR A 646 17.56 -8.62 14.70
N VAL A 647 18.40 -9.66 14.67
CA VAL A 647 18.47 -10.69 13.63
C VAL A 647 17.82 -11.97 14.19
N THR A 648 16.75 -12.43 13.55
CA THR A 648 16.03 -13.65 13.96
C THR A 648 16.14 -14.74 12.91
N VAL A 649 16.55 -15.94 13.33
CA VAL A 649 16.57 -17.16 12.51
C VAL A 649 15.77 -18.23 13.24
N ARG A 650 14.84 -18.87 12.52
CA ARG A 650 14.01 -19.97 13.03
C ARG A 650 14.47 -21.30 12.48
N SER A 651 14.27 -22.39 13.22
CA SER A 651 14.75 -23.73 12.84
C SER A 651 14.15 -24.26 11.52
N ASN A 652 12.92 -23.87 11.22
CA ASN A 652 12.12 -24.34 10.09
C ASN A 652 12.02 -23.34 8.92
N SER A 653 12.89 -22.33 8.84
CA SER A 653 12.81 -21.29 7.80
C SER A 653 14.17 -20.97 7.15
N LYS A 654 14.16 -20.62 5.87
CA LYS A 654 15.32 -20.00 5.19
C LYS A 654 15.40 -18.48 5.37
N LYS A 655 14.33 -17.89 5.88
CA LYS A 655 14.21 -16.45 6.03
C LYS A 655 14.99 -15.98 7.25
N VAL A 656 15.73 -14.89 7.07
CA VAL A 656 16.35 -14.13 8.16
C VAL A 656 15.54 -12.86 8.33
N ASP A 657 14.89 -12.72 9.49
CA ASP A 657 14.08 -11.54 9.81
C ASP A 657 14.92 -10.49 10.54
N PHE A 658 14.65 -9.22 10.24
CA PHE A 658 15.29 -8.06 10.84
C PHE A 658 14.26 -7.13 11.46
N GLU A 659 14.59 -6.64 12.65
CA GLU A 659 13.96 -5.49 13.27
C GLU A 659 15.03 -4.47 13.60
N THR A 660 15.03 -3.32 12.92
CA THR A 660 16.00 -2.25 13.13
C THR A 660 15.34 -1.06 13.79
N SER A 661 15.85 -0.66 14.96
CA SER A 661 15.36 0.47 15.74
C SER A 661 16.44 1.55 15.86
N LEU A 662 16.02 2.82 15.77
CA LEU A 662 16.88 3.97 15.99
C LEU A 662 16.08 5.16 16.52
N ASN A 663 16.79 6.13 17.11
CA ASN A 663 16.23 7.44 17.42
C ASN A 663 16.89 8.49 16.52
N ASN A 664 16.21 8.88 15.44
CA ASN A 664 16.72 9.87 14.51
C ASN A 664 16.71 11.26 15.15
N GLN A 665 17.88 11.87 15.26
CA GLN A 665 18.06 13.26 15.72
C GLN A 665 18.77 14.13 14.68
N MET A 666 18.96 13.59 13.47
CA MET A 666 19.70 14.19 12.37
C MET A 666 18.77 14.58 11.23
N LYS A 667 19.21 15.52 10.41
CA LYS A 667 18.43 16.14 9.34
C LYS A 667 19.09 15.97 7.98
N ASP A 668 18.32 16.16 6.92
CA ASP A 668 18.80 16.30 5.53
C ASP A 668 19.66 15.10 5.10
N HIS A 669 19.14 13.89 5.34
CA HIS A 669 19.87 12.65 5.12
C HIS A 669 18.94 11.49 4.73
N ARG A 670 19.52 10.45 4.14
CA ARG A 670 18.85 9.18 3.85
C ARG A 670 19.63 8.03 4.49
N LEU A 671 18.92 7.09 5.11
CA LEU A 671 19.44 5.83 5.64
C LEU A 671 18.86 4.67 4.83
N ARG A 672 19.74 3.80 4.33
CA ARG A 672 19.37 2.57 3.61
C ARG A 672 20.00 1.35 4.27
N VAL A 673 19.44 0.18 3.98
CA VAL A 673 20.06 -1.13 4.24
C VAL A 673 20.34 -1.82 2.90
N LEU A 674 21.53 -2.39 2.76
CA LEU A 674 22.06 -2.94 1.53
C LEU A 674 22.13 -4.47 1.58
N PHE A 675 21.71 -5.12 0.49
CA PHE A 675 21.81 -6.57 0.28
C PHE A 675 22.51 -6.86 -1.05
N PRO A 676 23.86 -6.86 -1.07
CA PRO A 676 24.63 -7.30 -2.23
C PRO A 676 24.33 -8.76 -2.53
N THR A 677 23.85 -9.07 -3.73
CA THR A 677 23.43 -10.45 -4.08
C THR A 677 24.58 -11.30 -4.63
N GLY A 678 25.65 -10.64 -5.08
CA GLY A 678 26.76 -11.25 -5.83
C GLY A 678 26.34 -11.79 -7.20
N LEU A 679 25.14 -11.43 -7.69
CA LEU A 679 24.69 -11.73 -9.04
C LEU A 679 25.27 -10.68 -9.99
N VAL A 680 25.78 -11.13 -11.13
CA VAL A 680 26.45 -10.27 -12.13
C VAL A 680 25.72 -10.38 -13.46
N ASN A 681 25.59 -9.26 -14.16
CA ASN A 681 24.94 -9.17 -15.49
C ASN A 681 23.47 -9.61 -15.51
N VAL A 682 22.73 -9.42 -14.41
CA VAL A 682 21.28 -9.62 -14.41
C VAL A 682 20.63 -8.40 -15.05
N GLU A 683 19.84 -8.60 -16.10
CA GLU A 683 19.23 -7.50 -16.88
C GLU A 683 17.98 -6.92 -16.20
N THR A 684 17.24 -7.74 -15.46
CA THR A 684 15.97 -7.37 -14.83
C THR A 684 15.85 -7.87 -13.40
N HIS A 685 15.04 -7.21 -12.60
CA HIS A 685 14.61 -7.67 -11.28
C HIS A 685 13.09 -7.77 -11.23
N GLU A 686 12.57 -8.44 -10.20
CA GLU A 686 11.15 -8.56 -9.91
C GLU A 686 10.79 -7.75 -8.65
N ALA A 687 9.62 -7.13 -8.61
CA ALA A 687 9.10 -6.44 -7.44
C ALA A 687 7.60 -6.68 -7.26
N ASP A 688 7.15 -6.65 -6.02
CA ASP A 688 5.71 -6.68 -5.71
C ASP A 688 5.07 -5.33 -6.04
N SER A 689 4.05 -5.35 -6.90
CA SER A 689 3.29 -4.21 -7.40
C SER A 689 1.79 -4.53 -7.30
N ILE A 690 0.92 -3.69 -7.86
CA ILE A 690 -0.53 -3.84 -7.72
C ILE A 690 -1.04 -5.04 -8.51
N TYR A 691 -1.35 -6.15 -7.81
CA TYR A 691 -1.77 -7.44 -8.39
C TYR A 691 -0.81 -7.99 -9.45
N GLU A 692 0.47 -7.71 -9.33
CA GLU A 692 1.48 -8.20 -10.27
C GLU A 692 2.83 -8.36 -9.57
N VAL A 693 3.59 -9.35 -10.01
CA VAL A 693 5.03 -9.38 -9.79
C VAL A 693 5.67 -8.76 -11.02
N VAL A 694 5.93 -7.44 -10.95
CA VAL A 694 6.40 -6.66 -12.09
C VAL A 694 7.88 -6.94 -12.35
N LYS A 695 8.25 -7.11 -13.62
CA LYS A 695 9.65 -7.21 -14.06
C LYS A 695 10.13 -5.84 -14.52
N ARG A 696 11.22 -5.36 -13.94
CA ARG A 696 11.82 -4.05 -14.25
C ARG A 696 13.26 -4.19 -14.71
N PRO A 697 13.73 -3.35 -15.65
CA PRO A 697 15.13 -3.36 -16.06
C PRO A 697 16.05 -2.82 -14.96
N ASN A 698 17.23 -3.42 -14.82
CA ASN A 698 18.30 -2.91 -13.94
C ASN A 698 19.05 -1.74 -14.59
N GLY A 699 19.12 -1.73 -15.93
CA GLY A 699 19.63 -0.60 -16.70
C GLY A 699 18.57 0.48 -16.92
N VAL A 700 19.00 1.74 -16.98
CA VAL A 700 18.14 2.89 -17.29
C VAL A 700 18.14 3.21 -18.79
N SER A 701 17.13 3.96 -19.25
CA SER A 701 17.03 4.40 -20.64
C SER A 701 18.13 5.39 -21.03
N ALA A 702 18.36 5.57 -22.34
CA ALA A 702 19.34 6.53 -22.85
C ALA A 702 19.00 8.00 -22.51
N SER A 703 17.74 8.30 -22.19
CA SER A 703 17.28 9.62 -21.78
C SER A 703 17.60 9.93 -20.32
N TRP A 704 17.82 8.90 -19.50
CA TRP A 704 17.98 9.00 -18.05
C TRP A 704 19.27 9.73 -17.66
N LYS A 705 19.15 10.67 -16.73
CA LYS A 705 20.26 11.52 -16.23
C LYS A 705 20.40 11.51 -14.72
N ASN A 706 19.34 11.13 -14.00
CA ASN A 706 19.40 10.96 -12.55
C ASN A 706 20.42 9.84 -12.21
N PRO A 707 21.41 10.08 -11.35
CA PRO A 707 22.38 9.04 -10.97
C PRO A 707 21.74 7.90 -10.17
N THR A 708 20.51 8.06 -9.67
CA THR A 708 19.75 7.01 -9.00
C THR A 708 18.56 6.57 -9.86
N ASN A 709 18.01 5.40 -9.55
CA ASN A 709 16.79 4.84 -10.11
C ASN A 709 15.89 4.27 -9.00
N PRO A 710 15.32 5.13 -8.13
CA PRO A 710 14.41 4.70 -7.07
C PRO A 710 13.12 4.11 -7.66
N GLN A 711 12.66 3.01 -7.09
CA GLN A 711 11.50 2.24 -7.53
C GLN A 711 10.55 1.95 -6.37
N HIS A 712 9.27 1.75 -6.70
CA HIS A 712 8.21 1.44 -5.74
C HIS A 712 8.12 -0.08 -5.49
N GLN A 713 7.97 -0.51 -4.24
CA GLN A 713 7.65 -1.91 -3.89
C GLN A 713 6.53 -1.98 -2.85
N HIS A 714 5.77 -3.07 -2.85
CA HIS A 714 4.89 -3.45 -1.75
C HIS A 714 5.59 -4.37 -0.76
N ALA A 715 5.41 -5.69 -0.86
CA ALA A 715 5.93 -6.64 0.12
C ALA A 715 7.39 -7.02 -0.08
N PHE A 716 7.91 -6.99 -1.32
CA PHE A 716 9.27 -7.41 -1.61
C PHE A 716 9.87 -6.84 -2.91
N ALA A 717 11.20 -6.95 -3.01
CA ALA A 717 11.97 -6.92 -4.25
C ALA A 717 12.84 -8.18 -4.35
N ASN A 718 13.08 -8.65 -5.57
CA ASN A 718 13.83 -9.87 -5.83
C ASN A 718 14.77 -9.70 -7.03
N LEU A 719 16.00 -10.19 -6.87
CA LEU A 719 16.98 -10.26 -7.95
C LEU A 719 17.45 -11.72 -8.06
N HIS A 720 17.34 -12.29 -9.25
CA HIS A 720 17.69 -13.69 -9.50
C HIS A 720 18.27 -13.91 -10.90
N ASP A 721 19.05 -14.99 -11.03
CA ASP A 721 19.46 -15.55 -12.31
C ASP A 721 18.81 -16.92 -12.53
N ALA A 722 19.27 -17.67 -13.53
CA ALA A 722 18.73 -18.99 -13.85
C ALA A 722 18.96 -20.07 -12.77
N THR A 723 19.75 -19.81 -11.72
CA THR A 723 20.22 -20.81 -10.75
C THR A 723 19.95 -20.43 -9.29
N ARG A 724 19.89 -19.13 -8.98
CA ARG A 724 19.71 -18.63 -7.60
C ARG A 724 19.12 -17.22 -7.59
N GLY A 725 18.64 -16.80 -6.42
CA GLY A 725 18.26 -15.41 -6.20
C GLY A 725 18.11 -15.02 -4.74
N VAL A 726 17.87 -13.72 -4.55
CA VAL A 726 17.72 -13.08 -3.24
C VAL A 726 16.42 -12.29 -3.25
N THR A 727 15.55 -12.59 -2.29
CA THR A 727 14.32 -11.82 -2.02
C THR A 727 14.52 -11.00 -0.75
N VAL A 728 14.22 -9.71 -0.83
CA VAL A 728 14.18 -8.81 0.33
C VAL A 728 12.72 -8.44 0.58
N GLY A 729 12.17 -8.91 1.70
CA GLY A 729 10.82 -8.59 2.16
C GLY A 729 10.81 -7.37 3.08
N ASN A 730 9.69 -6.66 3.17
CA ASN A 730 9.57 -5.47 4.02
C ASN A 730 8.17 -5.25 4.61
N TYR A 731 8.08 -4.33 5.56
CA TYR A 731 6.83 -3.80 6.11
C TYR A 731 6.81 -2.27 6.04
N GLY A 732 6.12 -1.71 5.03
CA GLY A 732 5.96 -0.26 4.86
C GLY A 732 7.25 0.47 4.48
N LEU A 733 8.18 -0.21 3.79
CA LEU A 733 9.43 0.35 3.25
C LEU A 733 9.35 0.35 1.72
N ASN A 734 8.56 1.27 1.18
CA ASN A 734 8.11 1.19 -0.20
C ASN A 734 9.11 1.69 -1.26
N GLU A 735 10.27 2.23 -0.86
CA GLU A 735 11.34 2.60 -1.78
C GLU A 735 12.48 1.57 -1.77
N TYR A 736 12.84 1.09 -2.96
CA TYR A 736 14.09 0.34 -3.17
C TYR A 736 14.82 0.83 -4.42
N GLU A 737 16.06 0.38 -4.58
CA GLU A 737 16.88 0.60 -5.77
C GLU A 737 17.76 -0.63 -6.01
N ILE A 738 17.95 -1.01 -7.29
CA ILE A 738 19.01 -1.95 -7.67
C ILE A 738 20.27 -1.16 -7.99
N VAL A 739 21.23 -1.16 -7.07
CA VAL A 739 22.50 -0.42 -7.19
C VAL A 739 23.55 -1.30 -7.86
N ASP A 740 24.26 -0.72 -8.85
CA ASP A 740 25.31 -1.36 -9.65
C ASP A 740 24.86 -2.68 -10.34
N SER A 741 23.55 -2.90 -10.51
CA SER A 741 22.94 -4.14 -11.01
C SER A 741 23.16 -5.39 -10.14
N GLU A 742 23.65 -5.25 -8.91
CA GLU A 742 23.97 -6.39 -8.02
C GLU A 742 23.40 -6.27 -6.62
N THR A 743 23.06 -5.07 -6.15
CA THR A 743 22.67 -4.81 -4.76
C THR A 743 21.23 -4.34 -4.67
N ILE A 744 20.42 -5.03 -3.86
CA ILE A 744 19.09 -4.54 -3.48
C ILE A 744 19.29 -3.57 -2.30
N ALA A 745 19.02 -2.29 -2.52
CA ALA A 745 19.09 -1.25 -1.48
C ALA A 745 17.67 -0.85 -1.07
N VAL A 746 17.31 -1.04 0.19
CA VAL A 746 15.99 -0.64 0.74
C VAL A 746 16.16 0.62 1.57
N THR A 747 15.37 1.65 1.28
CA THR A 747 15.40 2.90 2.05
C THR A 747 14.60 2.74 3.34
N LEU A 748 15.25 2.98 4.49
CA LEU A 748 14.63 2.90 5.81
C LEU A 748 14.06 4.25 6.24
N LEU A 749 14.82 5.32 6.01
CA LEU A 749 14.48 6.66 6.46
C LEU A 749 14.99 7.69 5.45
N ARG A 750 14.15 8.68 5.11
CA ARG A 750 14.56 9.86 4.36
C ARG A 750 14.05 11.11 5.07
N ALA A 751 14.96 12.04 5.35
CA ALA A 751 14.72 13.23 6.14
C ALA A 751 15.03 14.48 5.31
N VAL A 752 14.02 15.35 5.13
CA VAL A 752 14.09 16.59 4.34
C VAL A 752 13.37 17.73 5.07
N GLY A 753 13.58 18.98 4.64
CA GLY A 753 13.10 20.18 5.35
C GLY A 753 12.04 21.01 4.64
N GLU A 754 11.63 20.65 3.44
CA GLU A 754 10.59 21.36 2.67
C GLU A 754 9.77 20.41 1.79
N LEU A 755 8.55 20.82 1.47
CA LEU A 755 7.67 20.14 0.53
C LEU A 755 8.29 20.07 -0.87
N GLY A 756 8.74 21.22 -1.38
CA GLY A 756 9.26 21.37 -2.74
C GLY A 756 8.21 21.88 -3.73
N ASP A 757 8.24 21.32 -4.93
CA ASP A 757 7.34 21.67 -6.04
C ASP A 757 7.39 23.17 -6.43
N TRP A 758 6.25 23.86 -6.47
CA TRP A 758 6.10 25.21 -7.02
C TRP A 758 6.59 26.35 -6.11
N GLY A 759 6.96 26.06 -4.86
CA GLY A 759 7.26 27.10 -3.86
C GLY A 759 8.15 26.65 -2.71
N TYR A 760 8.26 27.51 -1.71
CA TYR A 760 8.97 27.22 -0.46
C TYR A 760 7.96 27.03 0.67
N PHE A 761 7.72 25.77 1.03
CA PHE A 761 6.89 25.37 2.16
C PHE A 761 7.77 24.61 3.15
N PRO A 762 8.20 25.22 4.26
CA PRO A 762 9.02 24.52 5.24
C PRO A 762 8.20 23.42 5.92
N THR A 763 8.76 22.21 5.94
CA THR A 763 8.16 21.02 6.54
C THR A 763 9.11 20.38 7.55
N PRO A 764 9.41 21.05 8.67
CA PRO A 764 10.37 20.54 9.65
C PRO A 764 10.02 19.16 10.22
N GLU A 765 8.75 18.73 10.23
CA GLU A 765 8.38 17.37 10.65
C GLU A 765 8.72 16.30 9.59
N ALA A 766 8.96 16.68 8.32
CA ALA A 766 9.47 15.78 7.27
C ALA A 766 10.90 15.30 7.53
N GLN A 767 11.59 15.93 8.48
CA GLN A 767 12.89 15.46 8.96
C GLN A 767 12.79 14.15 9.75
N CYS A 768 11.57 13.72 10.12
CA CYS A 768 11.33 12.44 10.78
C CYS A 768 12.21 12.29 12.04
N ILE A 769 12.18 13.29 12.93
CA ILE A 769 12.90 13.26 14.21
C ILE A 769 12.12 12.41 15.21
N GLY A 770 12.78 11.45 15.84
CA GLY A 770 12.17 10.57 16.84
C GLY A 770 12.54 9.10 16.67
N GLU A 771 11.80 8.24 17.35
CA GLU A 771 12.01 6.79 17.35
C GLU A 771 11.35 6.13 16.15
N PHE A 772 12.09 5.24 15.49
CA PHE A 772 11.61 4.44 14.37
C PHE A 772 12.03 2.99 14.56
N THR A 773 11.13 2.08 14.17
CA THR A 773 11.39 0.65 14.05
C THR A 773 11.04 0.22 12.62
N PHE A 774 11.94 -0.52 11.98
CA PHE A 774 11.78 -0.99 10.60
C PHE A 774 11.84 -2.51 10.58
N HIS A 775 10.88 -3.15 9.92
CA HIS A 775 10.84 -4.60 9.75
C HIS A 775 11.08 -4.98 8.30
N TYR A 776 12.03 -5.90 8.09
CA TYR A 776 12.38 -6.42 6.77
C TYR A 776 13.01 -7.81 6.91
N SER A 777 13.22 -8.50 5.80
CA SER A 777 13.79 -9.84 5.80
C SER A 777 14.62 -10.09 4.55
N VAL A 778 15.53 -11.06 4.62
CA VAL A 778 16.21 -11.61 3.44
C VAL A 778 15.99 -13.12 3.37
N GLU A 779 15.73 -13.62 2.16
CA GLU A 779 15.59 -15.05 1.90
C GLU A 779 16.29 -15.42 0.59
N LEU A 780 17.10 -16.47 0.65
CA LEU A 780 17.79 -17.02 -0.52
C LEU A 780 16.92 -18.11 -1.16
N HIS A 781 16.90 -18.16 -2.49
CA HIS A 781 16.29 -19.25 -3.23
C HIS A 781 17.24 -19.79 -4.31
N GLY A 782 16.94 -21.01 -4.77
CA GLY A 782 17.67 -21.66 -5.86
C GLY A 782 17.05 -21.32 -7.21
N GLU A 783 16.77 -22.35 -8.00
CA GLU A 783 16.12 -22.24 -9.31
C GLU A 783 14.92 -21.28 -9.30
N PRO A 784 14.66 -20.53 -10.40
CA PRO A 784 13.66 -19.48 -10.44
C PRO A 784 12.28 -19.88 -9.89
N GLU A 785 11.77 -21.08 -10.13
CA GLU A 785 10.44 -21.48 -9.64
C GLU A 785 10.32 -21.45 -8.11
N THR A 786 11.44 -21.61 -7.38
CA THR A 786 11.46 -21.56 -5.91
C THR A 786 11.30 -20.15 -5.34
N ARG A 787 11.42 -19.10 -6.17
CA ARG A 787 11.26 -17.70 -5.74
C ARG A 787 9.86 -17.40 -5.23
N TYR A 788 8.83 -18.04 -5.79
CA TYR A 788 7.45 -17.78 -5.40
C TYR A 788 7.15 -18.15 -3.94
N ALA A 789 7.84 -19.16 -3.38
CA ALA A 789 7.74 -19.47 -1.95
C ALA A 789 8.26 -18.30 -1.09
N THR A 790 9.33 -17.63 -1.53
CA THR A 790 9.85 -16.44 -0.83
C THR A 790 8.90 -15.24 -0.93
N TYR A 791 8.13 -15.13 -2.01
CA TYR A 791 7.11 -14.08 -2.18
C TYR A 791 5.94 -14.32 -1.24
N GLN A 792 5.48 -15.57 -1.15
CA GLN A 792 4.46 -15.99 -0.18
C GLN A 792 4.91 -15.74 1.27
N ASN A 793 6.18 -16.02 1.58
CA ASN A 793 6.75 -15.71 2.90
C ASN A 793 6.77 -14.20 3.17
N ALA A 794 7.05 -13.36 2.18
CA ALA A 794 6.99 -11.91 2.32
C ALA A 794 5.56 -11.41 2.58
N TYR A 795 4.55 -11.92 1.85
CA TYR A 795 3.14 -11.57 2.11
C TYR A 795 2.67 -12.04 3.49
N THR A 796 2.97 -13.28 3.87
CA THR A 796 2.53 -13.85 5.16
C THR A 796 3.22 -13.22 6.36
N ALA A 797 4.44 -12.69 6.19
CA ALA A 797 5.16 -11.96 7.23
C ALA A 797 4.46 -10.66 7.66
N GLN A 798 3.64 -10.05 6.79
CA GLN A 798 2.96 -8.79 7.09
C GLN A 798 1.67 -8.96 7.91
N VAL A 799 1.16 -10.18 8.05
CA VAL A 799 -0.10 -10.46 8.75
C VAL A 799 0.23 -11.32 9.97
N PRO A 800 0.06 -10.85 11.22
CA PRO A 800 0.31 -11.65 12.42
C PRO A 800 -0.73 -12.79 12.57
N PHE A 801 -0.42 -13.80 13.39
CA PHE A 801 -1.47 -14.74 13.82
C PHE A 801 -2.42 -14.00 14.76
N THR A 802 -3.71 -14.32 14.68
CA THR A 802 -4.68 -13.83 15.67
C THR A 802 -4.89 -14.90 16.72
N THR A 803 -4.86 -14.54 18.01
CA THR A 803 -4.97 -15.49 19.11
C THR A 803 -6.04 -15.07 20.12
N LYS A 804 -6.71 -16.03 20.75
CA LYS A 804 -7.68 -15.76 21.81
C LYS A 804 -7.83 -16.91 22.79
N GLN A 805 -7.73 -16.61 24.08
CA GLN A 805 -8.06 -17.55 25.14
C GLN A 805 -9.57 -17.81 25.20
N VAL A 806 -9.95 -19.05 25.46
CA VAL A 806 -11.34 -19.50 25.55
C VAL A 806 -11.50 -20.46 26.74
N ALA A 807 -12.65 -20.42 27.40
CA ALA A 807 -12.96 -21.35 28.48
C ALA A 807 -13.18 -22.78 27.96
N ILE A 808 -13.12 -23.78 28.84
CA ILE A 808 -13.62 -25.12 28.53
C ILE A 808 -15.15 -25.04 28.42
N GLN A 809 -15.69 -25.36 27.24
CA GLN A 809 -17.10 -25.22 26.92
C GLN A 809 -17.51 -26.18 25.80
N GLU A 810 -18.79 -26.54 25.77
CA GLU A 810 -19.41 -27.16 24.60
C GLU A 810 -19.58 -26.12 23.48
N GLY A 811 -19.42 -26.54 22.22
CA GLY A 811 -19.52 -25.66 21.06
C GLY A 811 -20.11 -26.35 19.84
N THR A 812 -20.49 -25.55 18.84
CA THR A 812 -21.02 -26.03 17.55
C THR A 812 -19.95 -26.08 16.45
N LEU A 813 -18.83 -25.41 16.66
CA LEU A 813 -17.67 -25.41 15.76
C LEU A 813 -16.60 -26.37 16.29
N ALA A 814 -15.90 -27.03 15.38
CA ALA A 814 -14.81 -27.94 15.71
C ALA A 814 -13.59 -27.18 16.29
N PRO A 815 -12.77 -27.84 17.14
CA PRO A 815 -11.51 -27.29 17.66
C PRO A 815 -10.51 -26.86 16.57
N SER A 816 -10.64 -27.39 15.35
CA SER A 816 -9.84 -26.99 14.21
C SER A 816 -10.68 -27.01 12.94
N ARG A 817 -10.50 -26.01 12.08
CA ARG A 817 -11.18 -25.97 10.77
C ARG A 817 -10.38 -25.11 9.80
N GLN A 818 -10.33 -25.55 8.55
CA GLN A 818 -9.99 -24.71 7.41
C GLN A 818 -11.30 -24.19 6.79
N PHE A 819 -11.43 -22.86 6.65
CA PHE A 819 -12.66 -22.23 6.18
C PHE A 819 -12.81 -22.30 4.66
N VAL A 820 -11.71 -22.08 3.93
CA VAL A 820 -11.61 -22.26 2.47
C VAL A 820 -10.38 -23.11 2.16
N GLU A 821 -10.57 -24.16 1.37
CA GLU A 821 -9.48 -24.97 0.82
C GLU A 821 -9.05 -24.38 -0.52
N LEU A 822 -7.74 -24.13 -0.65
CA LEU A 822 -7.12 -23.55 -1.85
C LEU A 822 -6.04 -24.51 -2.33
N ALA A 823 -6.11 -24.90 -3.60
CA ALA A 823 -5.04 -25.63 -4.29
C ALA A 823 -4.65 -24.86 -5.55
N GLY A 824 -3.47 -24.24 -5.52
CA GLY A 824 -2.98 -23.37 -6.57
C GLY A 824 -1.81 -22.53 -6.06
N ASP A 825 -0.60 -23.04 -6.23
CA ASP A 825 0.60 -22.56 -5.51
C ASP A 825 0.98 -21.11 -5.83
N LEU A 826 0.46 -20.52 -6.93
CA LEU A 826 0.78 -19.14 -7.34
C LEU A 826 -0.42 -18.18 -7.33
N PHE A 827 -1.56 -18.64 -6.80
CA PHE A 827 -2.69 -17.76 -6.50
C PHE A 827 -2.47 -17.12 -5.13
N VAL A 828 -2.39 -15.78 -5.07
CA VAL A 828 -2.27 -15.03 -3.82
C VAL A 828 -3.63 -14.42 -3.49
N PRO A 829 -4.34 -14.92 -2.48
CA PRO A 829 -5.56 -14.28 -2.03
C PRO A 829 -5.27 -12.94 -1.36
N THR A 830 -6.04 -11.93 -1.74
CA THR A 830 -5.92 -10.55 -1.25
C THR A 830 -7.13 -10.12 -0.43
N ALA A 831 -8.31 -10.71 -0.67
CA ALA A 831 -9.51 -10.47 0.11
C ALA A 831 -10.30 -11.76 0.39
N LEU A 832 -10.79 -11.86 1.62
CA LEU A 832 -11.88 -12.77 2.01
C LEU A 832 -12.90 -11.95 2.81
N LYS A 833 -13.99 -11.57 2.16
CA LYS A 833 -15.02 -10.68 2.72
C LYS A 833 -16.42 -11.19 2.41
N ARG A 834 -17.44 -10.41 2.77
CA ARG A 834 -18.82 -10.63 2.32
C ARG A 834 -19.32 -9.51 1.43
N ARG A 835 -20.15 -9.82 0.45
CA ARG A 835 -20.79 -8.85 -0.45
C ARG A 835 -21.97 -8.17 0.23
N LYS A 836 -22.13 -6.86 0.02
CA LYS A 836 -23.13 -6.04 0.71
C LYS A 836 -24.58 -6.41 0.38
N SER A 837 -24.84 -6.86 -0.85
CA SER A 837 -26.21 -7.12 -1.34
C SER A 837 -26.86 -8.37 -0.74
N ASP A 838 -26.08 -9.40 -0.46
CA ASP A 838 -26.58 -10.74 -0.10
C ASP A 838 -25.73 -11.47 0.94
N ASN A 839 -24.66 -10.85 1.44
CA ASN A 839 -23.68 -11.45 2.34
C ASN A 839 -22.93 -12.65 1.77
N HIS A 840 -22.97 -12.95 0.47
CA HIS A 840 -22.19 -14.04 -0.07
C HIS A 840 -20.69 -13.84 0.16
N VAL A 841 -19.96 -14.94 0.34
CA VAL A 841 -18.51 -14.93 0.57
C VAL A 841 -17.81 -14.59 -0.73
N ILE A 842 -16.99 -13.55 -0.67
CA ILE A 842 -16.17 -13.06 -1.77
C ILE A 842 -14.72 -13.41 -1.48
N LEU A 843 -14.10 -14.14 -2.39
CA LEU A 843 -12.66 -14.40 -2.40
C LEU A 843 -12.06 -13.72 -3.63
N ARG A 844 -11.00 -12.94 -3.41
CA ARG A 844 -10.22 -12.32 -4.47
C ARG A 844 -8.75 -12.67 -4.33
N GLY A 845 -8.07 -12.81 -5.45
CA GLY A 845 -6.62 -12.93 -5.51
C GLY A 845 -6.11 -12.82 -6.94
N PHE A 846 -4.81 -13.01 -7.14
CA PHE A 846 -4.20 -12.90 -8.45
C PHE A 846 -3.14 -13.97 -8.71
N ASN A 847 -2.83 -14.18 -9.98
CA ASN A 847 -1.71 -15.00 -10.41
C ASN A 847 -0.39 -14.21 -10.34
N MET A 848 0.57 -14.67 -9.56
CA MET A 848 1.91 -14.06 -9.55
C MET A 848 2.72 -14.34 -10.82
N ALA A 849 2.34 -15.33 -11.63
CA ALA A 849 3.10 -15.77 -12.78
C ALA A 849 2.63 -15.18 -14.12
N ASP A 850 3.56 -15.15 -15.06
CA ASP A 850 3.37 -14.85 -16.48
C ASP A 850 2.83 -16.05 -17.30
N THR A 851 2.29 -17.06 -16.62
CA THR A 851 1.83 -18.32 -17.22
C THR A 851 0.54 -18.78 -16.57
N ASP A 852 -0.28 -19.50 -17.32
CA ASP A 852 -1.50 -20.12 -16.79
C ASP A 852 -1.17 -21.13 -15.69
N ARG A 853 -1.94 -21.10 -14.60
CA ARG A 853 -1.79 -21.99 -13.44
C ARG A 853 -3.10 -22.67 -13.10
N ASP A 854 -3.01 -23.88 -12.55
CA ASP A 854 -4.21 -24.58 -12.06
C ASP A 854 -4.66 -23.94 -10.75
N LEU A 855 -5.98 -23.78 -10.58
CA LEU A 855 -6.56 -23.22 -9.36
C LEU A 855 -7.87 -23.94 -9.02
N THR A 856 -7.88 -24.60 -7.87
CA THR A 856 -9.09 -25.16 -7.25
C THR A 856 -9.42 -24.41 -5.97
N ILE A 857 -10.66 -23.94 -5.88
CA ILE A 857 -11.20 -23.27 -4.69
C ILE A 857 -12.38 -24.09 -4.19
N THR A 858 -12.32 -24.54 -2.94
CA THR A 858 -13.38 -25.37 -2.34
C THR A 858 -13.89 -24.75 -1.05
N LYS A 859 -15.20 -24.49 -0.99
CA LYS A 859 -15.95 -24.14 0.22
C LYS A 859 -17.29 -24.88 0.22
N ALA A 860 -17.50 -25.77 1.19
CA ALA A 860 -18.80 -26.42 1.49
C ALA A 860 -19.57 -27.01 0.27
N ASN A 861 -18.87 -27.49 -0.76
CA ASN A 861 -19.42 -27.99 -2.04
C ASN A 861 -20.14 -26.94 -2.92
N VAL A 862 -19.93 -25.64 -2.68
CA VAL A 862 -20.41 -24.57 -3.57
C VAL A 862 -19.51 -24.51 -4.81
N GLN A 863 -20.12 -24.41 -6.00
CA GLN A 863 -19.39 -24.14 -7.23
C GLN A 863 -19.09 -22.64 -7.31
N PRO A 864 -17.82 -22.23 -7.43
CA PRO A 864 -17.48 -20.81 -7.52
C PRO A 864 -18.13 -20.15 -8.74
N GLU A 865 -18.68 -18.94 -8.57
CA GLU A 865 -19.12 -18.10 -9.69
C GLU A 865 -18.16 -16.93 -9.90
N LEU A 866 -17.85 -16.60 -11.16
CA LEU A 866 -16.93 -15.51 -11.48
C LEU A 866 -17.60 -14.15 -11.28
N LEU A 867 -16.90 -13.25 -10.61
CA LEU A 867 -17.30 -11.87 -10.39
C LEU A 867 -16.28 -10.89 -10.94
N ASN A 868 -16.73 -9.69 -11.25
CA ASN A 868 -15.87 -8.55 -11.55
C ASN A 868 -15.31 -7.91 -10.25
N LEU A 869 -14.56 -6.81 -10.35
CA LEU A 869 -13.99 -6.15 -9.17
C LEU A 869 -15.06 -5.52 -8.27
N LEU A 870 -16.20 -5.13 -8.84
CA LEU A 870 -17.36 -4.56 -8.15
C LEU A 870 -18.28 -5.62 -7.53
N GLU A 871 -17.85 -6.88 -7.50
CA GLU A 871 -18.59 -8.02 -6.95
C GLU A 871 -19.88 -8.36 -7.73
N GLU A 872 -19.95 -7.91 -8.99
CA GLU A 872 -21.07 -8.18 -9.91
C GLU A 872 -20.76 -9.43 -10.75
N LYS A 873 -21.79 -10.24 -11.00
CA LYS A 873 -21.66 -11.52 -11.73
C LYS A 873 -21.21 -11.29 -13.17
N MET A 874 -20.23 -12.07 -13.60
CA MET A 874 -19.78 -12.11 -14.99
C MET A 874 -20.52 -13.21 -15.77
N ASP A 875 -20.75 -13.00 -17.06
CA ASP A 875 -21.43 -13.97 -17.93
C ASP A 875 -20.53 -15.15 -18.33
N GLU A 876 -19.21 -15.05 -18.11
CA GLU A 876 -18.29 -16.15 -18.41
C GLU A 876 -18.46 -17.33 -17.46
N ALA A 877 -18.27 -18.54 -17.98
CA ALA A 877 -18.19 -19.74 -17.16
C ALA A 877 -16.92 -19.73 -16.29
N TYR A 878 -17.00 -20.27 -15.08
CA TYR A 878 -15.85 -20.39 -14.18
C TYR A 878 -14.71 -21.21 -14.84
N PRO A 879 -13.54 -20.62 -15.11
CA PRO A 879 -12.43 -21.33 -15.72
C PRO A 879 -11.59 -22.10 -14.68
N GLU A 880 -11.25 -23.36 -14.98
CA GLU A 880 -10.42 -24.21 -14.10
C GLU A 880 -8.96 -23.71 -13.97
N LYS A 881 -8.48 -22.97 -14.96
CA LYS A 881 -7.14 -22.37 -14.96
C LYS A 881 -7.21 -20.87 -14.68
N LEU A 882 -6.24 -20.39 -13.93
CA LEU A 882 -5.94 -18.99 -13.68
C LEU A 882 -4.95 -18.49 -14.73
N ALA A 883 -5.34 -17.54 -15.58
CA ALA A 883 -4.48 -17.03 -16.64
C ALA A 883 -3.30 -16.22 -16.08
N ALA A 884 -2.27 -16.03 -16.90
CA ALA A 884 -1.12 -15.17 -16.58
C ALA A 884 -1.58 -13.81 -16.04
N TYR A 885 -1.08 -13.41 -14.87
CA TYR A 885 -1.42 -12.15 -14.19
C TYR A 885 -2.92 -11.87 -13.98
N GLU A 886 -3.78 -12.89 -14.06
CA GLU A 886 -5.23 -12.71 -13.90
C GLU A 886 -5.58 -12.35 -12.45
N ILE A 887 -6.39 -11.31 -12.28
CA ILE A 887 -7.10 -10.98 -11.04
C ILE A 887 -8.44 -11.71 -11.04
N ARG A 888 -8.60 -12.67 -10.15
CA ARG A 888 -9.80 -13.49 -10.04
C ARG A 888 -10.60 -13.12 -8.79
N THR A 889 -11.91 -12.93 -9.00
CA THR A 889 -12.88 -12.68 -7.94
C THR A 889 -13.98 -13.71 -8.05
N VAL A 890 -14.33 -14.37 -6.95
CA VAL A 890 -15.34 -15.42 -6.95
C VAL A 890 -16.34 -15.26 -5.83
N ASP A 891 -17.59 -15.63 -6.14
CA ASP A 891 -18.64 -15.89 -5.17
C ASP A 891 -18.55 -17.35 -4.71
N LEU A 892 -18.50 -17.57 -3.39
CA LEU A 892 -18.46 -18.90 -2.77
C LEU A 892 -19.76 -19.25 -1.99
N GLY A 893 -20.85 -18.53 -2.27
CA GLY A 893 -22.15 -18.70 -1.64
C GLY A 893 -22.23 -18.15 -0.22
N GLU A 894 -23.28 -18.54 0.52
CA GLU A 894 -23.49 -18.14 1.93
C GLU A 894 -22.38 -18.59 2.90
#